data_AF-A0AAD7SUU5-F1
#
_entry.id   AF-A0AAD7SUU5-F1
#
_cell.length_a   1.000
_cell.length_b   1.000
_cell.length_c   1.000
_cell.angle_alpha   90.00
_cell.angle_beta   90.00
_cell.angle_gamma   90.00
#
_symmetry.space_group_name_H-M   'P 1'
#
loop_
_entity.id
_entity.type
_entity.pdbx_description
1 polymer ?
#
loop_
_entity_poly.entity_id
_entity_poly.type
_entity_poly.pdbx_seq_one_letter_code
_entity_poly.pdbx_strand_id
1 'polypeptide(L)'
;MRVTVILSFLKICIVATYGTPGDDLIMQERNGTTELGDLKRPMEVYEVPIGELHVPPSTTETQSGSSLPPLTSDPSRPVPLQNLPLEDGRQALSPDQRIRGPGSPDEDYLDFGSGVVQSSGDVETCALFHQQCSQDSYCTDYFSGFCCHCRSGYYGNGRHCLPQGIPQRVSGKVQGVLTVGNSLVELGGADLHAYMVVGDGRAFVSLSQVPEHIGQALMPLTPIGGLFGWLFALEMPGHQNGFSLIGAEFSFHTEVTFSPGNERVSIVQEARGLDSLNYLSVDTHIHGDLPFIAPGATVQIEPYTETFQYGASVVTASSVREYTVVSTDGSSETFSFLLHQNVTHGACPHDPPAHPDTLQLRVERVGVLYEAGERSLRYTTANTVGPVRADPALSVNPCTDGTHDCHATALCLPGEGAHFHCQCALGYWGDGHSCYDVDECTMGLSACGSLSQCVNVPGSHHCLCHSGYQTDFDGWTCIDIDECLSQLCHPHASCTNSPGSFQCQCWPGFEGDGFHCLPPSVHSVRPSTQCETSCWRARGQEQAGTRTFPGSPSTNFDQPAPSMPRPQTVCEHWRSSLLEHYGGQPSSYDYMPQCDALGQFQPVQCYGDSTYCWCADRDGREVIGTRSHDAVKPACIPTVAPPTTHLPPRRDVVPPLSGPTLLYAQGQQIGALPLNGAHLDKKKASVLLTLQGSIVVGIVYDCWGKRLYWTDLATQTISRARLEPWAEPETIINTGLISPEGLAVDTVRRMLFWVDSGTDRIEASSLDGSGRRVLFDTDLVSPRAIVVDSTSGTLYWTDWNRDNPKIESSTIEGHNRRVLVHDGIGLPNALTFDPSVNLLCWADAGTKRLECMSPDGTGRREIQNDLSYPFSLVSHGNHFYYSDWRREAVLVLSEDGHRVTDEYLPDYRSHLYGITITSPHCPSG
;
A
#
# COMPACT_ATOMS: atom_id res chain seq x y z
N MET A 1 -65.47 31.56 -1.32
CA MET A 1 -64.32 30.88 -1.96
C MET A 1 -63.12 30.97 -1.01
N ARG A 2 -62.19 29.99 -1.07
CA ARG A 2 -60.82 29.91 -0.52
C ARG A 2 -60.41 30.91 0.61
N VAL A 3 -60.00 30.53 1.83
CA VAL A 3 -59.09 29.45 2.34
C VAL A 3 -57.65 29.60 1.84
N THR A 4 -56.56 29.62 2.63
CA THR A 4 -56.32 29.83 4.09
C THR A 4 -54.81 30.11 4.32
N VAL A 5 -54.49 30.97 5.30
CA VAL A 5 -53.32 31.08 6.24
C VAL A 5 -52.10 30.13 6.01
N ILE A 6 -50.84 30.59 6.13
CA ILE A 6 -49.96 30.47 7.33
C ILE A 6 -48.77 31.47 7.35
N LEU A 7 -48.27 31.79 8.55
CA LEU A 7 -47.18 32.72 8.93
C LEU A 7 -46.01 31.98 9.63
N SER A 8 -45.03 32.74 10.18
CA SER A 8 -44.08 32.38 11.28
C SER A 8 -42.74 31.74 10.86
N PHE A 9 -41.60 31.81 11.61
CA PHE A 9 -41.01 32.63 12.71
C PHE A 9 -39.49 32.24 12.81
N LEU A 10 -38.55 32.67 13.69
CA LEU A 10 -38.37 33.61 14.84
C LEU A 10 -36.84 33.99 14.81
N LYS A 11 -36.32 35.23 14.87
CA LYS A 11 -36.25 36.32 15.89
C LYS A 11 -35.30 36.09 17.11
N ILE A 12 -34.34 37.05 17.30
CA ILE A 12 -33.94 37.72 18.59
C ILE A 12 -33.09 36.91 19.61
N CYS A 13 -32.06 37.43 20.34
CA CYS A 13 -31.28 38.70 20.40
C CYS A 13 -29.91 38.42 21.15
N ILE A 14 -29.12 39.28 21.86
CA ILE A 14 -29.18 40.64 22.47
C ILE A 14 -27.69 41.15 22.62
N VAL A 15 -27.26 42.39 22.30
CA VAL A 15 -27.27 43.69 23.06
C VAL A 15 -26.32 43.69 24.30
N ALA A 16 -25.47 44.68 24.64
CA ALA A 16 -25.34 46.14 24.30
C ALA A 16 -23.84 46.60 24.33
N THR A 17 -23.31 47.48 23.44
CA THR A 17 -23.21 48.98 23.50
C THR A 17 -22.67 49.58 24.82
N TYR A 18 -21.61 50.40 24.89
CA TYR A 18 -21.47 51.80 24.40
C TYR A 18 -20.03 52.38 24.60
N GLY A 19 -19.65 53.48 23.91
CA GLY A 19 -18.62 54.44 24.38
C GLY A 19 -17.56 54.92 23.35
N THR A 20 -17.33 56.24 23.24
CA THR A 20 -16.38 56.91 22.30
C THR A 20 -15.68 58.15 22.99
N PRO A 21 -14.91 59.05 22.32
CA PRO A 21 -13.44 59.00 22.29
C PRO A 21 -12.69 60.33 22.66
N GLY A 22 -11.36 60.38 22.47
CA GLY A 22 -10.49 61.58 22.47
C GLY A 22 -9.51 61.68 23.67
N ASP A 23 -8.31 62.28 23.59
CA ASP A 23 -7.55 62.88 22.48
C ASP A 23 -6.01 62.84 22.76
N ASP A 24 -5.19 63.04 21.72
CA ASP A 24 -3.73 63.35 21.62
C ASP A 24 -2.75 63.28 22.82
N LEU A 25 -1.53 62.73 22.58
CA LEU A 25 -0.23 63.37 22.94
C LEU A 25 1.06 62.69 22.36
N ILE A 26 1.55 63.21 21.22
CA ILE A 26 2.94 63.60 20.88
C ILE A 26 4.16 62.72 21.33
N MET A 27 4.83 62.13 20.32
CA MET A 27 6.31 61.95 20.11
C MET A 27 7.25 61.40 21.21
N GLN A 28 8.00 60.33 20.87
CA GLN A 28 9.49 60.39 20.80
C GLN A 28 10.14 59.18 20.08
N GLU A 29 11.18 59.43 19.30
CA GLU A 29 12.10 58.41 18.74
C GLU A 29 13.22 58.07 19.74
N ARG A 30 13.80 56.86 19.66
CA ARG A 30 15.18 56.64 20.14
C ARG A 30 15.90 55.45 19.49
N ASN A 31 17.13 55.70 19.02
CA ASN A 31 18.06 54.69 18.52
C ASN A 31 18.54 53.72 19.61
N GLY A 32 18.90 52.49 19.21
CA GLY A 32 19.56 51.50 20.06
C GLY A 32 20.16 50.33 19.26
N THR A 33 21.38 50.50 18.76
CA THR A 33 22.18 49.44 18.13
C THR A 33 22.88 48.55 19.15
N THR A 34 23.03 47.25 18.88
CA THR A 34 24.02 46.40 19.55
C THR A 34 24.58 45.36 18.57
N GLU A 35 25.86 45.03 18.71
CA GLU A 35 26.61 44.18 17.77
C GLU A 35 26.75 42.71 18.22
N LEU A 36 27.31 41.93 17.30
CA LEU A 36 27.69 40.51 17.36
C LEU A 36 28.56 40.12 18.58
N GLY A 37 28.42 38.89 19.07
CA GLY A 37 29.33 38.28 20.04
C GLY A 37 29.23 36.75 20.06
N ASP A 38 30.32 36.05 19.73
CA ASP A 38 30.40 34.58 19.67
C ASP A 38 30.30 33.89 21.04
N LEU A 39 29.66 32.70 21.06
CA LEU A 39 30.04 31.59 21.95
C LEU A 39 29.59 30.24 21.36
N LYS A 40 30.37 29.17 21.58
CA LYS A 40 30.24 27.87 20.88
C LYS A 40 30.00 26.72 21.86
N ARG A 41 29.02 25.86 21.50
CA ARG A 41 28.73 24.51 22.05
C ARG A 41 28.24 24.44 23.51
N PRO A 42 27.64 23.32 23.94
CA PRO A 42 26.70 22.42 23.23
C PRO A 42 25.35 22.34 23.97
N MET A 43 24.39 21.54 23.47
CA MET A 43 23.22 21.13 24.27
C MET A 43 23.54 19.87 25.07
N GLU A 44 23.18 19.87 26.36
CA GLU A 44 23.11 18.68 27.21
C GLU A 44 21.66 18.24 27.41
N VAL A 45 21.45 16.94 27.65
CA VAL A 45 20.13 16.33 27.85
C VAL A 45 19.61 16.63 29.25
N TYR A 46 18.32 16.93 29.37
CA TYR A 46 17.64 17.09 30.66
C TYR A 46 16.46 16.12 30.81
N GLU A 47 16.68 15.08 31.60
CA GLU A 47 15.60 14.33 32.25
C GLU A 47 15.04 15.15 33.43
N VAL A 48 13.74 15.01 33.74
CA VAL A 48 13.12 15.59 34.93
C VAL A 48 12.23 14.54 35.61
N PRO A 49 12.53 14.12 36.87
CA PRO A 49 11.81 13.04 37.54
C PRO A 49 10.57 13.51 38.31
N ILE A 50 9.75 12.53 38.71
CA ILE A 50 8.48 12.68 39.45
C ILE A 50 8.71 12.99 40.94
N GLY A 51 7.84 13.80 41.56
CA GLY A 51 7.79 13.98 43.01
C GLY A 51 6.50 14.63 43.51
N GLU A 52 5.78 13.96 44.42
CA GLU A 52 4.58 14.48 45.10
C GLU A 52 4.92 15.47 46.25
N LEU A 53 3.94 16.27 46.68
CA LEU A 53 3.91 16.76 48.07
C LEU A 53 2.48 16.97 48.61
N HIS A 54 2.32 16.99 49.93
CA HIS A 54 1.06 16.68 50.62
C HIS A 54 0.36 17.87 51.33
N VAL A 55 -0.85 17.59 51.83
CA VAL A 55 -1.86 18.54 52.37
C VAL A 55 -1.52 19.14 53.77
N PRO A 56 -1.89 20.41 54.08
CA PRO A 56 -1.76 21.02 55.41
C PRO A 56 -2.96 20.75 56.38
N PRO A 57 -2.78 20.88 57.71
CA PRO A 57 -3.69 20.30 58.73
C PRO A 57 -4.82 21.21 59.28
N SER A 58 -5.63 20.64 60.18
CA SER A 58 -6.99 21.09 60.59
C SER A 58 -7.15 21.73 61.99
N THR A 59 -8.08 22.70 62.11
CA THR A 59 -8.74 23.20 63.35
C THR A 59 -10.09 23.87 63.01
N THR A 60 -11.13 24.06 63.85
CA THR A 60 -11.63 23.43 65.10
C THR A 60 -13.07 23.94 65.38
N GLU A 61 -14.02 23.05 65.73
CA GLU A 61 -15.28 23.31 66.51
C GLU A 61 -16.37 24.27 65.93
N THR A 62 -17.68 24.21 66.26
CA THR A 62 -18.63 23.18 66.80
C THR A 62 -20.10 23.59 66.46
N GLN A 63 -21.08 22.71 66.72
CA GLN A 63 -22.54 22.97 66.82
C GLN A 63 -23.31 23.29 65.50
N SER A 64 -24.61 23.01 65.33
CA SER A 64 -25.63 22.34 66.17
C SER A 64 -26.59 21.51 65.29
N GLY A 65 -27.51 20.72 65.87
CA GLY A 65 -28.36 19.75 65.13
C GLY A 65 -29.89 20.00 65.18
N SER A 66 -30.66 18.92 64.94
CA SER A 66 -32.15 18.79 64.85
C SER A 66 -32.73 18.81 63.42
N SER A 67 -33.74 18.01 63.03
CA SER A 67 -34.47 16.93 63.73
C SER A 67 -35.18 15.92 62.78
N LEU A 68 -35.36 14.68 63.28
CA LEU A 68 -36.35 13.64 62.88
C LEU A 68 -37.82 14.15 62.99
N PRO A 69 -38.87 13.55 62.35
CA PRO A 69 -39.32 12.14 62.54
C PRO A 69 -39.89 11.37 61.29
N PRO A 70 -40.23 10.05 61.42
CA PRO A 70 -40.25 9.08 60.30
C PRO A 70 -41.50 8.14 60.25
N LEU A 71 -41.37 6.90 59.69
CA LEU A 71 -42.26 5.69 59.86
C LEU A 71 -43.57 5.69 59.01
N THR A 72 -44.33 4.61 58.69
CA THR A 72 -44.34 3.10 58.83
C THR A 72 -45.54 2.55 58.00
N SER A 73 -45.73 1.28 57.60
CA SER A 73 -44.88 0.08 57.30
C SER A 73 -45.76 -1.17 57.00
N ASP A 74 -45.28 -2.13 56.17
CA ASP A 74 -45.74 -3.55 56.09
C ASP A 74 -47.23 -3.79 55.62
N PRO A 75 -47.78 -5.02 55.46
CA PRO A 75 -47.16 -6.36 55.32
C PRO A 75 -47.76 -7.32 54.23
N SER A 76 -47.18 -8.53 54.13
CA SER A 76 -47.87 -9.85 54.10
C SER A 76 -47.88 -10.78 52.84
N ARG A 77 -47.75 -12.07 53.20
CA ARG A 77 -47.54 -13.37 52.50
C ARG A 77 -48.85 -13.99 51.93
N PRO A 78 -48.91 -15.18 51.24
CA PRO A 78 -48.28 -16.47 51.64
C PRO A 78 -47.80 -17.44 50.53
N VAL A 79 -47.37 -18.65 50.95
CA VAL A 79 -46.73 -19.74 50.18
C VAL A 79 -47.41 -21.09 50.47
N PRO A 80 -47.35 -22.06 49.55
CA PRO A 80 -47.00 -23.46 49.88
C PRO A 80 -46.10 -24.14 48.82
N LEU A 81 -45.54 -25.37 48.92
CA LEU A 81 -45.00 -26.32 49.93
C LEU A 81 -44.46 -27.53 49.09
N GLN A 82 -43.52 -28.42 49.45
CA GLN A 82 -42.40 -28.52 50.40
C GLN A 82 -41.76 -29.93 50.19
N ASN A 83 -40.40 -30.11 50.20
CA ASN A 83 -39.69 -31.23 50.89
C ASN A 83 -38.14 -31.25 50.75
N LEU A 84 -37.50 -31.99 51.67
CA LEU A 84 -36.06 -32.04 52.08
C LEU A 84 -35.52 -33.49 52.00
N PRO A 85 -34.18 -33.82 52.07
CA PRO A 85 -33.20 -33.63 53.20
C PRO A 85 -31.75 -33.21 52.74
N LEU A 86 -30.66 -33.06 53.53
CA LEU A 86 -30.33 -32.84 54.97
C LEU A 86 -28.86 -32.31 55.16
N GLU A 87 -28.57 -31.70 56.32
CA GLU A 87 -27.35 -31.63 57.21
C GLU A 87 -25.88 -31.95 56.76
N ASP A 88 -24.81 -31.40 57.38
CA ASP A 88 -24.57 -30.29 58.37
C ASP A 88 -23.06 -29.84 58.34
N GLY A 89 -22.71 -28.70 58.98
CA GLY A 89 -21.33 -28.32 59.38
C GLY A 89 -20.74 -27.10 58.64
N ARG A 90 -20.94 -25.82 59.05
CA ARG A 90 -20.30 -25.05 60.17
C ARG A 90 -18.76 -24.85 60.03
N GLN A 91 -18.12 -23.71 60.36
CA GLN A 91 -18.48 -22.32 60.76
C GLN A 91 -17.17 -21.50 60.56
N ALA A 92 -17.10 -20.35 59.87
CA ALA A 92 -17.58 -18.98 60.18
C ALA A 92 -16.60 -18.06 60.96
N LEU A 93 -16.51 -16.80 60.50
CA LEU A 93 -15.95 -15.57 61.13
C LEU A 93 -14.46 -15.17 60.91
N SER A 94 -14.21 -13.87 61.14
CA SER A 94 -13.07 -13.00 60.77
C SER A 94 -12.61 -12.18 62.01
N PRO A 95 -11.90 -11.01 61.96
CA PRO A 95 -11.11 -10.33 60.91
C PRO A 95 -9.72 -9.80 61.41
N ASP A 96 -9.09 -8.92 60.62
CA ASP A 96 -8.36 -7.68 61.06
C ASP A 96 -6.84 -7.71 61.43
N GLN A 97 -6.22 -6.53 61.23
CA GLN A 97 -4.96 -5.97 61.79
C GLN A 97 -3.53 -6.28 61.26
N ARG A 98 -3.02 -5.30 60.49
CA ARG A 98 -1.87 -4.39 60.80
C ARG A 98 -0.38 -4.75 60.49
N ILE A 99 0.20 -3.89 59.63
CA ILE A 99 1.42 -3.06 59.85
C ILE A 99 2.78 -3.77 60.05
N ARG A 100 3.58 -3.91 58.96
CA ARG A 100 4.89 -3.22 58.73
C ARG A 100 5.65 -3.77 57.51
N GLY A 101 6.28 -2.88 56.75
CA GLY A 101 7.55 -3.14 56.05
C GLY A 101 8.65 -2.25 56.66
N PRO A 102 9.77 -1.98 55.97
CA PRO A 102 10.24 -2.57 54.69
C PRO A 102 11.60 -3.32 54.85
N GLY A 103 12.09 -3.93 53.77
CA GLY A 103 13.45 -4.49 53.72
C GLY A 103 13.78 -5.14 52.39
N SER A 104 14.74 -4.56 51.66
CA SER A 104 15.42 -5.11 50.50
C SER A 104 16.94 -4.94 50.67
N PRO A 105 17.78 -5.56 49.84
CA PRO A 105 17.61 -6.76 49.01
C PRO A 105 18.45 -7.93 49.59
N ASP A 106 18.66 -9.02 48.84
CA ASP A 106 20.01 -9.52 48.45
C ASP A 106 19.93 -10.88 47.71
N GLU A 107 21.09 -11.33 47.22
CA GLU A 107 21.31 -12.20 46.05
C GLU A 107 20.98 -13.71 46.20
N ASP A 108 21.03 -14.41 45.06
CA ASP A 108 20.90 -15.85 44.89
C ASP A 108 21.73 -16.71 45.86
N TYR A 109 21.21 -17.88 46.24
CA TYR A 109 21.91 -19.13 45.97
C TYR A 109 20.96 -20.34 45.92
N LEU A 110 21.30 -21.33 45.10
CA LEU A 110 20.52 -22.56 44.94
C LEU A 110 20.66 -23.51 46.14
N ASP A 111 19.60 -24.29 46.42
CA ASP A 111 19.75 -25.66 46.95
C ASP A 111 18.83 -26.63 46.19
N PHE A 112 19.30 -27.87 46.01
CA PHE A 112 18.66 -28.92 45.21
C PHE A 112 18.33 -30.12 46.10
N GLY A 113 17.06 -30.49 46.19
CA GLY A 113 16.69 -31.91 46.40
C GLY A 113 15.66 -32.22 47.48
N SER A 114 14.37 -32.12 47.12
CA SER A 114 13.45 -33.27 47.10
C SER A 114 12.01 -32.79 46.83
N GLY A 115 11.16 -33.54 46.14
CA GLY A 115 11.38 -34.88 45.58
C GLY A 115 10.08 -35.66 45.38
N VAL A 116 8.99 -34.97 45.04
CA VAL A 116 7.67 -35.58 44.79
C VAL A 116 7.13 -35.04 43.47
N VAL A 117 7.51 -35.67 42.37
CA VAL A 117 6.85 -35.45 41.08
C VAL A 117 5.58 -36.31 41.05
N GLN A 118 4.42 -35.68 41.29
CA GLN A 118 3.15 -36.18 40.78
C GLN A 118 2.85 -35.43 39.50
N SER A 119 2.95 -36.12 38.36
CA SER A 119 2.52 -35.57 37.06
C SER A 119 0.98 -35.49 37.03
N SER A 120 0.42 -34.29 36.97
CA SER A 120 -1.03 -34.06 36.93
C SER A 120 -1.40 -32.99 35.89
N GLY A 121 -1.11 -33.30 34.62
CA GLY A 121 -1.36 -32.42 33.48
C GLY A 121 -0.26 -31.38 33.27
N ASP A 122 0.24 -31.29 32.05
CA ASP A 122 1.06 -30.16 31.60
C ASP A 122 0.13 -28.95 31.44
N VAL A 123 -0.02 -28.16 32.50
CA VAL A 123 -0.76 -26.90 32.44
C VAL A 123 0.05 -25.94 31.58
N GLU A 124 -0.50 -25.56 30.43
CA GLU A 124 0.13 -24.59 29.54
C GLU A 124 0.27 -23.26 30.28
N THR A 125 1.51 -22.82 30.49
CA THR A 125 1.84 -21.61 31.25
C THR A 125 2.62 -20.62 30.40
N CYS A 126 2.51 -19.34 30.73
CA CYS A 126 3.18 -18.24 30.05
C CYS A 126 4.70 -18.44 29.95
N ALA A 127 5.32 -19.04 30.98
CA ALA A 127 6.75 -19.34 31.00
C ALA A 127 7.24 -20.28 29.87
N LEU A 128 6.33 -21.05 29.25
CA LEU A 128 6.62 -21.94 28.12
C LEU A 128 5.93 -21.50 26.82
N PHE A 129 4.76 -20.86 26.90
CA PHE A 129 3.88 -20.61 25.76
C PHE A 129 3.62 -19.13 25.44
N HIS A 130 4.36 -18.19 26.03
CA HIS A 130 4.32 -16.76 25.65
C HIS A 130 4.48 -16.53 24.14
N GLN A 131 5.20 -17.41 23.42
CA GLN A 131 5.35 -17.33 21.97
C GLN A 131 4.06 -17.57 21.16
N GLN A 132 2.95 -18.00 21.78
CA GLN A 132 1.63 -18.08 21.14
C GLN A 132 0.81 -16.77 21.27
N CYS A 133 1.33 -15.77 21.98
CA CYS A 133 0.70 -14.46 22.15
C CYS A 133 1.33 -13.41 21.21
N SER A 134 0.59 -12.36 20.83
CA SER A 134 1.14 -11.25 20.04
C SER A 134 2.27 -10.53 20.81
N GLN A 135 3.26 -10.00 20.09
CA GLN A 135 4.31 -9.15 20.69
C GLN A 135 3.71 -7.95 21.44
N ASP A 136 2.61 -7.39 20.92
CA ASP A 136 1.85 -6.27 21.50
C ASP A 136 0.85 -6.69 22.61
N SER A 137 1.06 -7.87 23.20
CA SER A 137 0.22 -8.43 24.27
C SER A 137 1.01 -8.71 25.55
N TYR A 138 0.30 -9.12 26.59
CA TYR A 138 0.87 -9.74 27.78
C TYR A 138 0.16 -11.06 28.06
N CYS A 139 0.89 -12.03 28.60
CA CYS A 139 0.38 -13.34 28.95
C CYS A 139 -0.02 -13.38 30.44
N THR A 140 -1.14 -14.00 30.76
CA THR A 140 -1.64 -14.22 32.13
C THR A 140 -1.84 -15.72 32.38
N ASP A 141 -1.25 -16.23 33.46
CA ASP A 141 -1.44 -17.61 33.93
C ASP A 141 -2.72 -17.77 34.75
N TYR A 142 -3.48 -18.82 34.46
CA TYR A 142 -4.70 -19.25 35.15
C TYR A 142 -4.52 -20.66 35.71
N PHE A 143 -5.41 -21.10 36.61
CA PHE A 143 -5.32 -22.43 37.22
C PHE A 143 -5.43 -23.61 36.22
N SER A 144 -5.94 -23.37 35.01
CA SER A 144 -6.17 -24.40 33.99
C SER A 144 -5.37 -24.23 32.69
N GLY A 145 -4.60 -23.15 32.54
CA GLY A 145 -3.85 -22.80 31.33
C GLY A 145 -3.47 -21.32 31.31
N PHE A 146 -3.18 -20.73 30.14
CA PHE A 146 -2.84 -19.31 29.99
C PHE A 146 -3.77 -18.60 29.00
N CYS A 147 -3.91 -17.27 29.13
CA CYS A 147 -4.52 -16.41 28.10
C CYS A 147 -3.62 -15.23 27.75
N CYS A 148 -3.74 -14.75 26.52
CA CYS A 148 -3.08 -13.55 26.01
C CYS A 148 -4.04 -12.35 26.08
N HIS A 149 -3.54 -11.15 26.37
CA HIS A 149 -4.32 -9.91 26.48
C HIS A 149 -3.57 -8.75 25.81
N CYS A 150 -4.21 -7.96 24.94
CA CYS A 150 -3.53 -6.85 24.26
C CYS A 150 -3.09 -5.74 25.23
N ARG A 151 -1.97 -5.06 24.91
CA ARG A 151 -1.45 -3.93 25.69
C ARG A 151 -2.29 -2.66 25.47
N SER A 152 -2.13 -1.69 26.38
CA SER A 152 -2.75 -0.37 26.24
C SER A 152 -2.34 0.29 24.91
N GLY A 153 -3.31 0.81 24.17
CA GLY A 153 -3.12 1.33 22.80
C GLY A 153 -3.35 0.31 21.68
N TYR A 154 -3.64 -0.95 22.01
CA TYR A 154 -3.95 -2.03 21.06
C TYR A 154 -5.28 -2.70 21.41
N TYR A 155 -5.93 -3.31 20.40
CA TYR A 155 -7.19 -4.04 20.54
C TYR A 155 -7.14 -5.37 19.76
N GLY A 156 -7.96 -6.35 20.16
CA GLY A 156 -7.91 -7.72 19.64
C GLY A 156 -7.96 -8.79 20.74
N ASN A 157 -7.87 -10.05 20.35
CA ASN A 157 -8.01 -11.21 21.26
C ASN A 157 -6.71 -11.66 21.95
N GLY A 158 -5.69 -10.79 22.02
CA GLY A 158 -4.40 -11.05 22.67
C GLY A 158 -3.44 -11.95 21.86
N ARG A 159 -3.96 -12.97 21.16
CA ARG A 159 -3.20 -13.72 20.14
C ARG A 159 -2.98 -12.86 18.90
N HIS A 160 -3.99 -12.09 18.51
CA HIS A 160 -3.92 -11.06 17.49
C HIS A 160 -4.23 -9.71 18.15
N CYS A 161 -3.36 -8.72 17.96
CA CYS A 161 -3.52 -7.36 18.47
C CYS A 161 -3.22 -6.38 17.33
N LEU A 162 -4.04 -5.34 17.20
CA LEU A 162 -3.85 -4.27 16.22
C LEU A 162 -3.79 -2.90 16.93
N PRO A 163 -2.98 -1.95 16.45
CA PRO A 163 -2.86 -0.62 17.06
C PRO A 163 -4.14 0.20 16.88
N GLN A 164 -4.58 0.85 17.96
CA GLN A 164 -5.83 1.59 17.99
C GLN A 164 -5.75 2.90 17.18
N GLY A 165 -6.77 3.18 16.37
CA GLY A 165 -6.86 4.40 15.57
C GLY A 165 -6.12 4.36 14.23
N ILE A 166 -5.38 3.29 13.92
CA ILE A 166 -4.76 3.10 12.59
C ILE A 166 -5.78 2.42 11.65
N PRO A 167 -6.01 2.95 10.42
CA PRO A 167 -6.88 2.32 9.43
C PRO A 167 -6.38 0.95 8.99
N GLN A 168 -7.27 -0.04 9.04
CA GLN A 168 -6.93 -1.42 8.73
C GLN A 168 -7.19 -1.76 7.27
N ARG A 169 -6.41 -2.70 6.72
CA ARG A 169 -6.55 -3.22 5.36
C ARG A 169 -6.83 -4.72 5.41
N VAL A 170 -7.77 -5.15 4.57
CA VAL A 170 -8.06 -6.57 4.32
C VAL A 170 -7.92 -6.82 2.82
N SER A 171 -7.31 -7.94 2.47
CA SER A 171 -7.29 -8.46 1.10
C SER A 171 -7.76 -9.91 1.07
N GLY A 172 -8.30 -10.36 -0.05
CA GLY A 172 -8.79 -11.74 -0.18
C GLY A 172 -9.28 -12.07 -1.58
N LYS A 173 -9.71 -13.31 -1.76
CA LYS A 173 -10.33 -13.78 -3.00
C LYS A 173 -11.79 -14.15 -2.79
N VAL A 174 -12.65 -13.73 -3.73
CA VAL A 174 -14.04 -14.16 -3.84
C VAL A 174 -14.14 -15.16 -4.99
N GLN A 175 -14.38 -16.42 -4.66
CA GLN A 175 -14.61 -17.49 -5.63
C GLN A 175 -15.94 -18.21 -5.38
N GLY A 176 -16.55 -18.76 -6.44
CA GLY A 176 -17.90 -19.28 -6.30
C GLY A 176 -18.63 -19.68 -7.56
N VAL A 177 -19.80 -20.27 -7.38
CA VAL A 177 -20.71 -20.68 -8.45
C VAL A 177 -22.11 -20.12 -8.16
N LEU A 178 -22.55 -19.19 -9.00
CA LEU A 178 -23.80 -18.44 -8.81
C LEU A 178 -24.76 -18.65 -9.98
N THR A 179 -26.05 -18.70 -9.68
CA THR A 179 -27.14 -18.82 -10.65
C THR A 179 -28.03 -17.58 -10.60
N VAL A 180 -28.10 -16.83 -11.70
CA VAL A 180 -29.01 -15.67 -11.84
C VAL A 180 -30.12 -16.06 -12.81
N GLY A 181 -31.28 -16.47 -12.28
CA GLY A 181 -32.35 -17.07 -13.07
C GLY A 181 -31.89 -18.38 -13.72
N ASN A 182 -31.78 -18.40 -15.06
CA ASN A 182 -31.26 -19.55 -15.81
C ASN A 182 -29.76 -19.46 -16.14
N SER A 183 -29.09 -18.37 -15.77
CA SER A 183 -27.67 -18.12 -16.09
C SER A 183 -26.77 -18.62 -14.97
N LEU A 184 -26.15 -19.79 -15.17
CA LEU A 184 -25.03 -20.28 -14.34
C LEU A 184 -23.76 -19.48 -14.69
N VAL A 185 -23.08 -18.93 -13.69
CA VAL A 185 -21.81 -18.21 -13.86
C VAL A 185 -20.85 -18.52 -12.72
N GLU A 186 -19.58 -18.73 -13.06
CA GLU A 186 -18.49 -19.08 -12.15
C GLU A 186 -17.60 -17.85 -11.89
N LEU A 187 -17.35 -17.55 -10.61
CA LEU A 187 -16.44 -16.49 -10.16
C LEU A 187 -15.06 -17.10 -9.91
N GLY A 188 -14.15 -16.94 -10.87
CA GLY A 188 -12.79 -17.47 -10.82
C GLY A 188 -11.80 -16.64 -9.98
N GLY A 189 -12.13 -16.32 -8.73
CA GLY A 189 -11.21 -15.62 -7.81
C GLY A 189 -11.13 -14.10 -8.03
N ALA A 190 -12.28 -13.42 -7.98
CA ALA A 190 -12.39 -11.97 -7.97
C ALA A 190 -11.63 -11.35 -6.77
N ASP A 191 -11.00 -10.19 -6.95
CA ASP A 191 -10.22 -9.54 -5.89
C ASP A 191 -11.12 -8.82 -4.89
N LEU A 192 -10.97 -9.15 -3.61
CA LEU A 192 -11.58 -8.43 -2.50
C LEU A 192 -10.50 -7.54 -1.86
N HIS A 193 -10.76 -6.23 -1.83
CA HIS A 193 -10.00 -5.29 -1.00
C HIS A 193 -10.95 -4.49 -0.14
N ALA A 194 -10.67 -4.43 1.16
CA ALA A 194 -11.42 -3.63 2.12
C ALA A 194 -10.49 -2.74 2.97
N TYR A 195 -11.03 -1.58 3.35
CA TYR A 195 -10.36 -0.53 4.11
C TYR A 195 -11.29 -0.05 5.24
N MET A 196 -10.80 -0.11 6.47
CA MET A 196 -11.61 0.14 7.67
C MET A 196 -11.03 1.30 8.49
N VAL A 197 -11.82 2.35 8.67
CA VAL A 197 -11.49 3.47 9.56
C VAL A 197 -12.07 3.16 10.94
N VAL A 198 -11.25 2.51 11.78
CA VAL A 198 -11.67 1.90 13.05
C VAL A 198 -12.22 2.93 14.04
N GLY A 199 -11.62 4.13 14.12
CA GLY A 199 -12.09 5.24 14.98
C GLY A 199 -13.46 5.81 14.61
N ASP A 200 -13.99 5.43 13.44
CA ASP A 200 -15.26 5.92 12.90
C ASP A 200 -16.25 4.77 12.60
N GLY A 201 -15.85 3.52 12.84
CA GLY A 201 -16.63 2.33 12.50
C GLY A 201 -16.94 2.16 11.00
N ARG A 202 -16.22 2.86 10.11
CA ARG A 202 -16.52 2.88 8.67
C ARG A 202 -15.74 1.81 7.93
N ALA A 203 -16.45 0.91 7.25
CA ALA A 203 -15.87 -0.11 6.37
C ALA A 203 -16.20 0.20 4.91
N PHE A 204 -15.18 0.25 4.06
CA PHE A 204 -15.25 0.36 2.61
C PHE A 204 -14.78 -0.96 2.01
N VAL A 205 -15.57 -1.58 1.14
CA VAL A 205 -15.29 -2.91 0.58
C VAL A 205 -15.47 -2.84 -0.93
N SER A 206 -14.51 -3.38 -1.68
CA SER A 206 -14.50 -3.41 -3.13
C SER A 206 -14.22 -4.83 -3.64
N LEU A 207 -15.05 -5.27 -4.59
CA LEU A 207 -14.86 -6.51 -5.34
C LEU A 207 -14.58 -6.16 -6.80
N SER A 208 -13.43 -6.56 -7.31
CA SER A 208 -13.00 -6.29 -8.69
C SER A 208 -13.10 -7.51 -9.59
N GLN A 209 -13.11 -7.31 -10.91
CA GLN A 209 -13.28 -8.34 -11.95
C GLN A 209 -14.68 -9.00 -11.99
N VAL A 210 -15.71 -8.40 -11.37
CA VAL A 210 -17.06 -8.97 -11.28
C VAL A 210 -17.81 -8.85 -12.62
N PRO A 211 -18.34 -9.94 -13.22
CA PRO A 211 -19.10 -9.86 -14.47
C PRO A 211 -20.42 -9.09 -14.33
N GLU A 212 -20.78 -8.28 -15.34
CA GLU A 212 -21.94 -7.35 -15.29
C GLU A 212 -23.27 -8.00 -14.86
N HIS A 213 -23.58 -9.18 -15.42
CA HIS A 213 -24.81 -9.92 -15.11
C HIS A 213 -24.84 -10.48 -13.67
N ILE A 214 -23.67 -10.63 -13.02
CA ILE A 214 -23.58 -11.01 -11.60
C ILE A 214 -23.54 -9.76 -10.71
N GLY A 215 -22.73 -8.75 -11.07
CA GLY A 215 -22.47 -7.58 -10.23
C GLY A 215 -23.73 -6.79 -9.85
N GLN A 216 -24.71 -6.74 -10.75
CA GLN A 216 -26.03 -6.16 -10.47
C GLN A 216 -26.82 -6.99 -9.46
N ALA A 217 -26.83 -8.32 -9.61
CA ALA A 217 -27.50 -9.26 -8.71
C ALA A 217 -26.80 -9.40 -7.33
N LEU A 218 -25.51 -9.06 -7.23
CA LEU A 218 -24.76 -9.01 -5.96
C LEU A 218 -24.99 -7.72 -5.16
N MET A 219 -25.58 -6.67 -5.73
CA MET A 219 -25.80 -5.41 -5.00
C MET A 219 -26.58 -5.59 -3.66
N PRO A 220 -27.64 -6.42 -3.55
CA PRO A 220 -28.28 -6.69 -2.26
C PRO A 220 -27.40 -7.44 -1.24
N LEU A 221 -26.37 -8.18 -1.68
CA LEU A 221 -25.48 -8.99 -0.82
C LEU A 221 -24.44 -8.17 -0.04
N THR A 222 -24.88 -7.08 0.57
CA THR A 222 -24.14 -6.34 1.60
C THR A 222 -23.53 -7.20 2.73
N PRO A 223 -24.05 -8.38 3.13
CA PRO A 223 -23.37 -9.24 4.11
C PRO A 223 -21.93 -9.62 3.76
N ILE A 224 -21.54 -9.66 2.47
CA ILE A 224 -20.14 -9.93 2.04
C ILE A 224 -19.18 -8.88 2.63
N GLY A 225 -19.61 -7.61 2.69
CA GLY A 225 -18.89 -6.54 3.36
C GLY A 225 -19.26 -6.34 4.84
N GLY A 226 -20.42 -6.86 5.25
CA GLY A 226 -20.96 -6.75 6.61
C GLY A 226 -20.08 -7.42 7.68
N LEU A 227 -19.33 -8.47 7.32
CA LEU A 227 -18.29 -9.06 8.16
C LEU A 227 -17.32 -7.99 8.69
N PHE A 228 -16.75 -7.18 7.80
CA PHE A 228 -15.75 -6.17 8.16
C PHE A 228 -16.37 -5.02 8.96
N GLY A 229 -17.64 -4.69 8.68
CA GLY A 229 -18.41 -3.72 9.47
C GLY A 229 -18.70 -4.18 10.91
N TRP A 230 -18.83 -5.50 11.15
CA TRP A 230 -18.98 -6.08 12.49
C TRP A 230 -17.62 -6.26 13.20
N LEU A 231 -16.60 -6.75 12.49
CA LEU A 231 -15.24 -6.92 13.02
C LEU A 231 -14.66 -5.59 13.52
N PHE A 232 -14.79 -4.53 12.74
CA PHE A 232 -14.20 -3.21 13.01
C PHE A 232 -15.25 -2.15 13.31
N ALA A 233 -16.35 -2.55 13.97
CA ALA A 233 -17.36 -1.63 14.49
C ALA A 233 -16.76 -0.69 15.54
N LEU A 234 -17.27 0.54 15.60
CA LEU A 234 -16.93 1.49 16.66
C LEU A 234 -17.53 1.01 17.99
N GLU A 235 -16.65 0.76 18.96
CA GLU A 235 -16.98 0.22 20.28
C GLU A 235 -17.61 1.29 21.18
N MET A 236 -18.87 1.12 21.58
CA MET A 236 -19.42 1.93 22.67
C MET A 236 -18.86 1.46 24.03
N PRO A 237 -18.71 2.35 25.04
CA PRO A 237 -18.03 2.02 26.30
C PRO A 237 -18.49 0.70 26.93
N GLY A 238 -17.55 -0.23 27.13
CA GLY A 238 -17.81 -1.56 27.70
C GLY A 238 -18.38 -2.61 26.73
N HIS A 239 -18.41 -2.34 25.42
CA HIS A 239 -18.96 -3.26 24.40
C HIS A 239 -17.96 -3.45 23.25
N GLN A 240 -17.38 -4.65 23.17
CA GLN A 240 -16.34 -4.98 22.19
C GLN A 240 -16.90 -5.26 20.79
N ASN A 241 -16.09 -5.01 19.76
CA ASN A 241 -16.38 -5.37 18.37
C ASN A 241 -15.93 -6.81 18.03
N GLY A 242 -16.24 -7.27 16.82
CA GLY A 242 -15.93 -8.65 16.42
C GLY A 242 -14.43 -8.97 16.49
N PHE A 243 -13.54 -8.05 16.09
CA PHE A 243 -12.10 -8.29 16.12
C PHE A 243 -11.53 -8.34 17.55
N SER A 244 -12.00 -7.46 18.44
CA SER A 244 -11.66 -7.51 19.87
C SER A 244 -12.04 -8.84 20.54
N LEU A 245 -13.10 -9.51 20.05
CA LEU A 245 -13.59 -10.78 20.60
C LEU A 245 -12.94 -12.02 19.97
N ILE A 246 -12.74 -12.04 18.64
CA ILE A 246 -12.32 -13.26 17.91
C ILE A 246 -10.93 -13.17 17.28
N GLY A 247 -10.35 -11.95 17.18
CA GLY A 247 -9.09 -11.71 16.48
C GLY A 247 -9.17 -12.02 14.98
N ALA A 248 -8.09 -12.56 14.44
CA ALA A 248 -7.90 -12.80 13.00
C ALA A 248 -8.11 -14.27 12.56
N GLU A 249 -8.53 -15.16 13.46
CA GLU A 249 -8.70 -16.60 13.18
C GLU A 249 -10.16 -17.03 13.41
N PHE A 250 -10.92 -17.18 12.31
CA PHE A 250 -12.34 -17.49 12.36
C PHE A 250 -12.87 -18.07 11.04
N SER A 251 -14.04 -18.71 11.12
CA SER A 251 -14.88 -19.04 9.96
C SER A 251 -16.27 -18.43 10.16
N PHE A 252 -16.67 -17.58 9.21
CA PHE A 252 -17.92 -16.82 9.21
C PHE A 252 -18.84 -17.35 8.11
N HIS A 253 -19.86 -18.10 8.49
CA HIS A 253 -20.87 -18.67 7.60
C HIS A 253 -22.12 -17.80 7.59
N THR A 254 -22.63 -17.48 6.41
CA THR A 254 -23.87 -16.72 6.20
C THR A 254 -24.76 -17.45 5.20
N GLU A 255 -26.06 -17.51 5.50
CA GLU A 255 -27.12 -17.90 4.57
C GLU A 255 -28.06 -16.71 4.33
N VAL A 256 -28.39 -16.47 3.06
CA VAL A 256 -29.34 -15.45 2.61
C VAL A 256 -30.45 -16.13 1.84
N THR A 257 -31.71 -15.91 2.24
CA THR A 257 -32.90 -16.36 1.49
C THR A 257 -33.71 -15.14 1.04
N PHE A 258 -33.82 -14.94 -0.27
CA PHE A 258 -34.54 -13.82 -0.87
C PHE A 258 -36.05 -14.02 -0.89
N SER A 259 -36.81 -12.93 -0.91
CA SER A 259 -38.28 -12.94 -0.97
C SER A 259 -38.80 -11.89 -1.96
N PRO A 260 -39.77 -12.23 -2.83
CA PRO A 260 -40.62 -13.44 -2.79
C PRO A 260 -40.10 -14.66 -3.57
N GLY A 261 -38.97 -14.56 -4.30
CA GLY A 261 -38.50 -15.62 -5.20
C GLY A 261 -37.97 -16.88 -4.51
N ASN A 262 -37.62 -16.78 -3.22
CA ASN A 262 -37.12 -17.89 -2.38
C ASN A 262 -35.74 -18.42 -2.80
N GLU A 263 -34.99 -17.64 -3.58
CA GLU A 263 -33.60 -17.90 -3.98
C GLU A 263 -32.68 -17.93 -2.74
N ARG A 264 -31.64 -18.77 -2.77
CA ARG A 264 -30.74 -18.98 -1.63
C ARG A 264 -29.28 -18.87 -2.02
N VAL A 265 -28.54 -18.03 -1.31
CA VAL A 265 -27.08 -17.94 -1.38
C VAL A 265 -26.48 -18.30 -0.03
N SER A 266 -25.40 -19.08 -0.03
CA SER A 266 -24.52 -19.22 1.11
C SER A 266 -23.14 -18.64 0.83
N ILE A 267 -22.59 -17.95 1.84
CA ILE A 267 -21.31 -17.26 1.84
C ILE A 267 -20.51 -17.84 3.01
N VAL A 268 -19.28 -18.27 2.77
CA VAL A 268 -18.32 -18.71 3.81
C VAL A 268 -17.07 -17.85 3.68
N GLN A 269 -16.66 -17.21 4.78
CA GLN A 269 -15.47 -16.36 4.84
C GLN A 269 -14.52 -16.90 5.91
N GLU A 270 -13.32 -17.33 5.51
CA GLU A 270 -12.30 -17.88 6.41
C GLU A 270 -11.13 -16.91 6.58
N ALA A 271 -10.68 -16.73 7.81
CA ALA A 271 -9.47 -15.99 8.16
C ALA A 271 -8.53 -16.86 9.01
N ARG A 272 -7.21 -16.74 8.78
CA ARG A 272 -6.19 -17.67 9.30
C ARG A 272 -5.05 -16.96 10.05
N GLY A 273 -5.37 -15.83 10.69
CA GLY A 273 -4.42 -14.96 11.35
C GLY A 273 -4.11 -13.68 10.58
N LEU A 274 -3.12 -12.94 11.07
CA LEU A 274 -2.54 -11.77 10.41
C LEU A 274 -1.25 -12.19 9.68
N ASP A 275 -0.89 -11.46 8.61
CA ASP A 275 0.44 -11.61 7.99
C ASP A 275 1.54 -10.83 8.75
N SER A 276 2.79 -10.92 8.27
CA SER A 276 3.94 -10.24 8.87
C SER A 276 3.93 -8.70 8.76
N LEU A 277 2.90 -8.12 8.14
CA LEU A 277 2.64 -6.68 8.04
C LEU A 277 1.34 -6.29 8.78
N ASN A 278 0.82 -7.19 9.63
CA ASN A 278 -0.45 -7.07 10.36
C ASN A 278 -1.70 -6.92 9.46
N TYR A 279 -1.65 -7.31 8.19
CA TYR A 279 -2.83 -7.35 7.34
C TYR A 279 -3.63 -8.63 7.55
N LEU A 280 -4.95 -8.49 7.56
CA LEU A 280 -5.91 -9.58 7.70
C LEU A 280 -6.29 -10.12 6.31
N SER A 281 -6.01 -11.39 6.03
CA SER A 281 -6.41 -12.05 4.78
C SER A 281 -7.68 -12.89 4.98
N VAL A 282 -8.67 -12.75 4.09
CA VAL A 282 -9.98 -13.40 4.20
C VAL A 282 -10.42 -14.03 2.87
N ASP A 283 -10.39 -15.37 2.80
CA ASP A 283 -10.86 -16.12 1.64
C ASP A 283 -12.37 -16.31 1.68
N THR A 284 -13.06 -15.94 0.60
CA THR A 284 -14.52 -15.88 0.51
C THR A 284 -15.06 -16.83 -0.56
N HIS A 285 -15.89 -17.78 -0.14
CA HIS A 285 -16.55 -18.78 -0.98
C HIS A 285 -18.05 -18.50 -1.06
N ILE A 286 -18.60 -18.34 -2.26
CA ILE A 286 -20.02 -17.99 -2.47
C ILE A 286 -20.70 -19.01 -3.38
N HIS A 287 -21.88 -19.51 -3.01
CA HIS A 287 -22.62 -20.46 -3.84
C HIS A 287 -24.15 -20.30 -3.70
N GLY A 288 -24.87 -20.46 -4.81
CA GLY A 288 -26.34 -20.52 -4.84
C GLY A 288 -27.03 -19.57 -5.81
N ASP A 289 -28.35 -19.43 -5.64
CA ASP A 289 -29.26 -18.72 -6.52
C ASP A 289 -29.45 -17.25 -6.10
N LEU A 290 -29.46 -16.35 -7.08
CA LEU A 290 -29.64 -14.91 -6.92
C LEU A 290 -30.85 -14.38 -7.72
N PRO A 291 -31.58 -13.39 -7.19
CA PRO A 291 -32.64 -12.71 -7.92
C PRO A 291 -32.07 -11.92 -9.10
N PHE A 292 -32.83 -11.86 -10.20
CA PHE A 292 -32.46 -11.05 -11.36
C PHE A 292 -32.70 -9.56 -11.10
N ILE A 293 -31.67 -8.73 -11.30
CA ILE A 293 -31.74 -7.27 -11.26
C ILE A 293 -31.42 -6.73 -12.67
N ALA A 294 -32.17 -5.73 -13.11
CA ALA A 294 -32.10 -5.23 -14.47
C ALA A 294 -30.86 -4.33 -14.73
N PRO A 295 -30.25 -4.39 -15.94
CA PRO A 295 -29.11 -3.54 -16.28
C PRO A 295 -29.37 -2.04 -16.14
N GLY A 296 -28.50 -1.38 -15.36
CA GLY A 296 -28.60 0.05 -15.05
C GLY A 296 -29.51 0.39 -13.87
N ALA A 297 -30.18 -0.58 -13.25
CA ALA A 297 -30.87 -0.36 -11.98
C ALA A 297 -29.87 -0.16 -10.83
N THR A 298 -30.28 0.54 -9.77
CA THR A 298 -29.51 0.70 -8.52
C THR A 298 -30.24 0.06 -7.33
N VAL A 299 -29.51 -0.22 -6.25
CA VAL A 299 -30.08 -0.79 -5.02
C VAL A 299 -29.84 0.17 -3.86
N GLN A 300 -30.91 0.42 -3.09
CA GLN A 300 -30.91 1.24 -1.88
C GLN A 300 -31.30 0.37 -0.69
N ILE A 301 -30.59 0.54 0.43
CA ILE A 301 -30.79 -0.20 1.69
C ILE A 301 -30.82 0.85 2.81
N GLU A 302 -31.89 0.83 3.60
CA GLU A 302 -32.07 1.76 4.72
C GLU A 302 -31.21 1.35 5.94
N PRO A 303 -30.93 2.27 6.88
CA PRO A 303 -30.23 1.96 8.13
C PRO A 303 -30.93 0.86 8.95
N TYR A 304 -30.15 -0.05 9.55
CA TYR A 304 -30.69 -1.22 10.25
C TYR A 304 -29.91 -1.55 11.54
N THR A 305 -30.50 -2.40 12.38
CA THR A 305 -29.84 -2.95 13.58
C THR A 305 -29.93 -4.47 13.58
N GLU A 306 -28.87 -5.14 14.05
CA GLU A 306 -28.78 -6.60 14.10
C GLU A 306 -28.30 -7.03 15.48
N THR A 307 -28.84 -8.15 15.96
CA THR A 307 -28.59 -8.64 17.32
C THR A 307 -27.79 -9.93 17.24
N PHE A 308 -26.54 -9.85 17.72
CA PHE A 308 -25.60 -10.96 17.77
C PHE A 308 -25.67 -11.58 19.16
N GLN A 309 -25.86 -12.89 19.22
CA GLN A 309 -25.86 -13.70 20.44
C GLN A 309 -24.50 -14.38 20.57
N TYR A 310 -23.84 -14.25 21.72
CA TYR A 310 -22.47 -14.69 21.94
C TYR A 310 -22.44 -15.93 22.83
N GLY A 311 -21.86 -17.01 22.31
CA GLY A 311 -21.49 -18.21 23.06
C GLY A 311 -19.97 -18.35 23.15
N ALA A 312 -19.50 -19.36 23.89
CA ALA A 312 -18.09 -19.51 24.26
C ALA A 312 -17.09 -19.72 23.09
N SER A 313 -17.56 -20.07 21.88
CA SER A 313 -16.73 -20.22 20.66
C SER A 313 -17.55 -20.00 19.38
N VAL A 314 -18.76 -19.46 19.53
CA VAL A 314 -19.77 -19.36 18.46
C VAL A 314 -20.56 -18.07 18.66
N VAL A 315 -20.73 -17.28 17.60
CA VAL A 315 -21.59 -16.09 17.60
C VAL A 315 -22.66 -16.25 16.52
N THR A 316 -23.93 -16.05 16.86
CA THR A 316 -25.03 -16.19 15.90
C THR A 316 -25.88 -14.94 15.80
N ALA A 317 -26.25 -14.56 14.58
CA ALA A 317 -27.22 -13.50 14.30
C ALA A 317 -28.32 -13.99 13.35
N SER A 318 -29.49 -13.37 13.42
CA SER A 318 -30.59 -13.60 12.48
C SER A 318 -31.41 -12.34 12.32
N SER A 319 -31.67 -11.96 11.07
CA SER A 319 -32.18 -10.64 10.70
C SER A 319 -33.05 -10.73 9.44
N VAL A 320 -33.98 -9.80 9.26
CA VAL A 320 -34.72 -9.61 8.01
C VAL A 320 -34.42 -8.21 7.53
N ARG A 321 -33.83 -8.08 6.34
CA ARG A 321 -33.50 -6.79 5.75
C ARG A 321 -34.37 -6.53 4.53
N GLU A 322 -34.75 -5.27 4.34
CA GLU A 322 -35.46 -4.79 3.15
C GLU A 322 -34.48 -4.03 2.24
N TYR A 323 -34.66 -4.14 0.92
CA TYR A 323 -33.88 -3.42 -0.08
C TYR A 323 -34.78 -2.96 -1.22
N THR A 324 -34.54 -1.76 -1.74
CA THR A 324 -35.32 -1.18 -2.84
C THR A 324 -34.47 -1.15 -4.10
N VAL A 325 -34.99 -1.76 -5.17
CA VAL A 325 -34.41 -1.71 -6.52
C VAL A 325 -35.04 -0.53 -7.26
N VAL A 326 -34.21 0.41 -7.74
CA VAL A 326 -34.64 1.56 -8.53
C VAL A 326 -34.24 1.34 -9.98
N SER A 327 -35.23 1.19 -10.86
CA SER A 327 -35.07 0.96 -12.29
C SER A 327 -34.70 2.24 -13.05
N THR A 328 -34.14 2.09 -14.26
CA THR A 328 -33.68 3.19 -15.13
C THR A 328 -34.78 4.16 -15.58
N ASP A 329 -36.05 3.76 -15.49
CA ASP A 329 -37.23 4.60 -15.75
C ASP A 329 -37.76 5.33 -14.51
N GLY A 330 -37.13 5.11 -13.34
CA GLY A 330 -37.47 5.73 -12.07
C GLY A 330 -38.55 4.99 -11.26
N SER A 331 -38.99 3.79 -11.68
CA SER A 331 -39.84 2.96 -10.81
C SER A 331 -39.01 2.30 -9.71
N SER A 332 -39.49 2.31 -8.47
CA SER A 332 -38.88 1.64 -7.33
C SER A 332 -39.73 0.49 -6.81
N GLU A 333 -39.13 -0.69 -6.66
CA GLU A 333 -39.77 -1.89 -6.07
C GLU A 333 -38.96 -2.35 -4.85
N THR A 334 -39.64 -2.65 -3.75
CA THR A 334 -39.03 -3.08 -2.48
C THR A 334 -39.17 -4.57 -2.27
N PHE A 335 -38.05 -5.21 -1.95
CA PHE A 335 -37.88 -6.65 -1.73
C PHE A 335 -37.28 -6.87 -0.33
N SER A 336 -37.20 -8.12 0.10
CA SER A 336 -36.55 -8.47 1.38
C SER A 336 -35.73 -9.75 1.29
N PHE A 337 -34.83 -9.93 2.25
CA PHE A 337 -34.15 -11.20 2.48
C PHE A 337 -34.08 -11.53 3.98
N LEU A 338 -34.20 -12.82 4.26
CA LEU A 338 -33.90 -13.42 5.56
C LEU A 338 -32.40 -13.74 5.59
N LEU A 339 -31.72 -13.28 6.64
CA LEU A 339 -30.30 -13.44 6.88
C LEU A 339 -30.09 -14.30 8.14
N HIS A 340 -29.29 -15.36 8.01
CA HIS A 340 -28.77 -16.14 9.13
C HIS A 340 -27.25 -16.11 9.09
N GLN A 341 -26.60 -15.88 10.24
CA GLN A 341 -25.15 -15.78 10.33
C GLN A 341 -24.64 -16.58 11.54
N ASN A 342 -23.53 -17.28 11.34
CA ASN A 342 -22.90 -18.17 12.30
C ASN A 342 -21.38 -18.02 12.20
N VAL A 343 -20.76 -17.49 13.25
CA VAL A 343 -19.32 -17.26 13.37
C VAL A 343 -18.76 -18.32 14.30
N THR A 344 -17.70 -19.00 13.88
CA THR A 344 -16.96 -19.97 14.70
C THR A 344 -15.52 -19.48 14.84
N HIS A 345 -14.98 -19.52 16.07
CA HIS A 345 -13.67 -18.94 16.38
C HIS A 345 -12.98 -19.64 17.56
N GLY A 346 -11.67 -19.45 17.67
CA GLY A 346 -10.93 -19.76 18.89
C GLY A 346 -11.24 -18.75 20.00
N ALA A 347 -11.40 -19.24 21.23
CA ALA A 347 -11.53 -18.45 22.44
C ALA A 347 -10.66 -19.06 23.54
N CYS A 348 -10.13 -18.24 24.46
CA CYS A 348 -9.37 -18.78 25.57
C CYS A 348 -10.32 -19.46 26.58
N PRO A 349 -10.17 -20.77 26.88
CA PRO A 349 -11.11 -21.47 27.77
C PRO A 349 -10.82 -21.25 29.26
N HIS A 350 -9.80 -20.46 29.60
CA HIS A 350 -9.31 -20.25 30.97
C HIS A 350 -9.79 -18.93 31.60
N ASP A 351 -10.11 -17.93 30.78
CA ASP A 351 -10.66 -16.64 31.22
C ASP A 351 -12.20 -16.68 31.15
N PRO A 352 -12.93 -16.34 32.23
CA PRO A 352 -14.39 -16.31 32.20
C PRO A 352 -14.86 -15.14 31.30
N PRO A 353 -15.80 -15.36 30.36
CA PRO A 353 -16.20 -14.33 29.40
C PRO A 353 -16.78 -13.10 30.12
N ALA A 354 -16.11 -11.95 29.96
CA ALA A 354 -16.52 -10.67 30.53
C ALA A 354 -17.57 -9.92 29.66
N HIS A 355 -17.88 -10.47 28.49
CA HIS A 355 -18.72 -9.86 27.46
C HIS A 355 -20.22 -10.17 27.68
N PRO A 356 -21.15 -9.29 27.29
CA PRO A 356 -22.59 -9.57 27.34
C PRO A 356 -22.99 -10.73 26.42
N ASP A 357 -23.92 -11.58 26.88
CA ASP A 357 -24.55 -12.68 26.08
C ASP A 357 -25.14 -12.21 24.74
N THR A 358 -25.40 -10.90 24.58
CA THR A 358 -26.03 -10.31 23.41
C THR A 358 -25.59 -8.87 23.19
N LEU A 359 -25.05 -8.56 22.00
CA LEU A 359 -24.73 -7.20 21.55
C LEU A 359 -25.61 -6.83 20.35
N GLN A 360 -25.86 -5.53 20.18
CA GLN A 360 -26.50 -4.98 18.99
C GLN A 360 -25.46 -4.24 18.14
N LEU A 361 -25.33 -4.68 16.89
CA LEU A 361 -24.70 -3.92 15.83
C LEU A 361 -25.74 -2.94 15.25
N ARG A 362 -25.35 -1.69 15.03
CA ARG A 362 -26.15 -0.69 14.34
C ARG A 362 -25.40 -0.22 13.11
N VAL A 363 -26.06 -0.26 11.96
CA VAL A 363 -25.50 0.17 10.68
C VAL A 363 -26.25 1.42 10.23
N GLU A 364 -25.67 2.59 10.49
CA GLU A 364 -26.36 3.89 10.36
C GLU A 364 -26.31 4.46 8.94
N ARG A 365 -25.41 3.96 8.09
CA ARG A 365 -25.30 4.33 6.67
C ARG A 365 -24.92 3.09 5.87
N VAL A 366 -25.58 2.88 4.73
CA VAL A 366 -25.29 1.80 3.77
C VAL A 366 -25.18 2.40 2.38
N GLY A 367 -24.05 2.19 1.72
CA GLY A 367 -23.81 2.54 0.33
C GLY A 367 -23.55 1.28 -0.49
N VAL A 368 -24.17 1.19 -1.67
CA VAL A 368 -23.93 0.13 -2.65
C VAL A 368 -23.82 0.74 -4.03
N LEU A 369 -22.80 0.36 -4.80
CA LEU A 369 -22.63 0.78 -6.19
C LEU A 369 -21.99 -0.34 -7.00
N TYR A 370 -22.62 -0.74 -8.10
CA TYR A 370 -21.98 -1.56 -9.13
C TYR A 370 -21.63 -0.71 -10.37
N GLU A 371 -20.35 -0.66 -10.72
CA GLU A 371 -19.85 0.08 -11.87
C GLU A 371 -19.48 -0.89 -13.01
N ALA A 372 -20.39 -1.03 -13.97
CA ALA A 372 -20.26 -1.98 -15.09
C ALA A 372 -19.06 -1.71 -16.00
N GLY A 373 -18.56 -0.47 -16.06
CA GLY A 373 -17.36 -0.10 -16.82
C GLY A 373 -16.07 -0.64 -16.20
N GLU A 374 -15.93 -0.51 -14.88
CA GLU A 374 -14.78 -1.01 -14.12
C GLU A 374 -14.89 -2.50 -13.77
N ARG A 375 -16.08 -3.10 -13.87
CA ARG A 375 -16.41 -4.41 -13.28
C ARG A 375 -16.16 -4.45 -11.77
N SER A 376 -16.47 -3.33 -11.11
CA SER A 376 -16.25 -3.11 -9.68
C SER A 376 -17.60 -3.07 -8.95
N LEU A 377 -17.71 -3.83 -7.86
CA LEU A 377 -18.82 -3.75 -6.92
C LEU A 377 -18.30 -3.19 -5.60
N ARG A 378 -18.91 -2.11 -5.12
CA ARG A 378 -18.48 -1.37 -3.94
C ARG A 378 -19.59 -1.36 -2.88
N TYR A 379 -19.24 -1.75 -1.66
CA TYR A 379 -20.08 -1.61 -0.47
C TYR A 379 -19.42 -0.63 0.51
N THR A 380 -20.23 0.15 1.21
CA THR A 380 -19.77 1.05 2.28
C THR A 380 -20.74 0.98 3.45
N THR A 381 -20.24 0.82 4.67
CA THR A 381 -21.06 0.82 5.90
C THR A 381 -20.45 1.69 6.99
N ALA A 382 -21.29 2.24 7.87
CA ALA A 382 -20.87 2.90 9.11
C ALA A 382 -21.53 2.17 10.29
N ASN A 383 -20.72 1.64 11.20
CA ASN A 383 -21.11 0.56 12.11
C ASN A 383 -20.72 0.87 13.56
N THR A 384 -21.67 0.81 14.50
CA THR A 384 -21.44 0.93 15.95
C THR A 384 -21.91 -0.34 16.67
N VAL A 385 -21.22 -0.74 17.73
CA VAL A 385 -21.58 -1.90 18.57
C VAL A 385 -21.89 -1.47 20.00
N GLY A 386 -22.96 -2.02 20.58
CA GLY A 386 -23.42 -1.63 21.91
C GLY A 386 -24.58 -2.48 22.45
N PRO A 387 -25.31 -2.00 23.47
CA PRO A 387 -26.41 -2.73 24.08
C PRO A 387 -27.67 -2.67 23.22
N VAL A 388 -28.51 -3.71 23.30
CA VAL A 388 -29.77 -3.88 22.53
C VAL A 388 -30.80 -2.77 22.77
N ARG A 389 -30.60 -1.91 23.78
CA ARG A 389 -31.38 -0.69 24.02
C ARG A 389 -30.45 0.43 24.50
N ALA A 390 -30.23 1.43 23.65
CA ALA A 390 -29.71 2.71 24.08
C ALA A 390 -30.83 3.51 24.78
N ASP A 391 -30.52 4.12 25.93
CA ASP A 391 -31.44 5.01 26.64
C ASP A 391 -31.38 6.42 25.99
N PRO A 392 -32.45 6.93 25.34
CA PRO A 392 -32.38 8.08 24.43
C PRO A 392 -32.27 9.44 25.14
N ALA A 393 -31.69 9.47 26.34
CA ALA A 393 -31.60 10.63 27.22
C ALA A 393 -30.16 11.03 27.62
N LEU A 394 -29.15 10.21 27.28
CA LEU A 394 -27.75 10.62 27.36
C LEU A 394 -27.39 11.50 26.16
N SER A 395 -26.68 12.61 26.40
CA SER A 395 -26.08 13.39 25.31
C SER A 395 -24.98 12.54 24.67
N VAL A 396 -25.27 11.97 23.50
CA VAL A 396 -24.31 11.14 22.77
C VAL A 396 -23.10 12.02 22.42
N ASN A 397 -21.91 11.52 22.73
CA ASN A 397 -20.67 12.23 22.43
C ASN A 397 -20.32 12.01 20.94
N PRO A 398 -19.75 12.97 20.21
CA PRO A 398 -19.35 12.78 18.81
C PRO A 398 -18.40 11.58 18.58
N CYS A 399 -17.60 11.18 19.58
CA CYS A 399 -16.78 9.96 19.55
C CYS A 399 -17.58 8.65 19.67
N THR A 400 -18.89 8.71 19.99
CA THR A 400 -19.75 7.54 20.24
C THR A 400 -20.88 7.37 19.22
N ASP A 401 -21.16 8.39 18.40
CA ASP A 401 -22.01 8.29 17.19
C ASP A 401 -21.22 8.42 15.88
N GLY A 402 -19.91 8.71 15.93
CA GLY A 402 -19.08 8.87 14.73
C GLY A 402 -19.40 10.14 13.93
N THR A 403 -19.92 11.19 14.59
CA THR A 403 -20.18 12.51 13.99
C THR A 403 -19.04 13.52 14.17
N HIS A 404 -17.91 13.09 14.74
CA HIS A 404 -16.69 13.88 14.92
C HIS A 404 -15.98 14.24 13.60
N ASP A 405 -15.07 15.21 13.68
CA ASP A 405 -14.22 15.71 12.59
C ASP A 405 -12.71 15.47 12.86
N CYS A 406 -12.38 14.43 13.64
CA CYS A 406 -11.01 13.97 13.82
C CYS A 406 -10.41 13.42 12.52
N HIS A 407 -9.08 13.34 12.45
CA HIS A 407 -8.39 12.72 11.32
C HIS A 407 -8.68 11.20 11.27
N ALA A 408 -8.65 10.60 10.08
CA ALA A 408 -8.86 9.15 9.92
C ALA A 408 -7.75 8.28 10.55
N THR A 409 -6.63 8.89 10.98
CA THR A 409 -5.54 8.26 11.77
C THR A 409 -5.46 8.84 13.20
N ALA A 410 -6.58 9.31 13.74
CA ALA A 410 -6.71 9.84 15.09
C ALA A 410 -7.77 9.08 15.90
N LEU A 411 -7.51 8.94 17.19
CA LEU A 411 -8.45 8.47 18.20
C LEU A 411 -9.30 9.66 18.68
N CYS A 412 -10.61 9.54 18.56
CA CYS A 412 -11.56 10.47 19.18
C CYS A 412 -11.71 10.12 20.66
N LEU A 413 -11.32 11.04 21.55
CA LEU A 413 -11.38 10.86 23.01
C LEU A 413 -12.53 11.70 23.61
N PRO A 414 -13.57 11.06 24.17
CA PRO A 414 -14.77 11.74 24.66
C PRO A 414 -14.48 12.52 25.96
N GLY A 415 -14.95 13.77 26.01
CA GLY A 415 -15.01 14.60 27.20
C GLY A 415 -16.42 14.70 27.78
N GLU A 416 -16.66 15.69 28.66
CA GLU A 416 -17.99 15.87 29.27
C GLU A 416 -19.05 16.31 28.23
N GLY A 417 -20.16 15.57 28.19
CA GLY A 417 -21.27 15.84 27.28
C GLY A 417 -20.88 15.65 25.81
N ALA A 418 -21.01 16.71 25.02
CA ALA A 418 -20.66 16.71 23.59
C ALA A 418 -19.24 17.23 23.28
N HIS A 419 -18.43 17.54 24.31
CA HIS A 419 -17.03 17.91 24.09
C HIS A 419 -16.20 16.65 23.79
N PHE A 420 -15.28 16.74 22.83
CA PHE A 420 -14.30 15.71 22.52
C PHE A 420 -12.95 16.37 22.22
N HIS A 421 -11.90 15.56 22.19
CA HIS A 421 -10.61 15.93 21.65
C HIS A 421 -10.08 14.81 20.77
N CYS A 422 -9.37 15.18 19.71
CA CYS A 422 -8.75 14.24 18.80
C CYS A 422 -7.27 14.08 19.20
N GLN A 423 -6.78 12.85 19.28
CA GLN A 423 -5.35 12.55 19.49
C GLN A 423 -4.87 11.66 18.35
N CYS A 424 -3.73 11.95 17.73
CA CYS A 424 -3.18 11.07 16.70
C CYS A 424 -2.92 9.66 17.25
N ALA A 425 -3.14 8.64 16.41
CA ALA A 425 -2.86 7.25 16.75
C ALA A 425 -1.36 7.01 17.02
N LEU A 426 -1.04 5.86 17.61
CA LEU A 426 0.37 5.44 17.72
C LEU A 426 1.00 5.36 16.32
N GLY A 427 2.27 5.73 16.20
CA GLY A 427 2.95 5.91 14.90
C GLY A 427 2.59 7.21 14.15
N TYR A 428 1.75 8.08 14.70
CA TYR A 428 1.38 9.37 14.09
C TYR A 428 1.59 10.57 15.02
N TRP A 429 1.93 11.72 14.44
CA TRP A 429 2.09 13.00 15.15
C TRP A 429 1.27 14.13 14.50
N GLY A 430 0.80 15.09 15.29
CA GLY A 430 -0.05 16.16 14.78
C GLY A 430 -0.97 16.76 15.85
N ASP A 431 -2.08 17.36 15.41
CA ASP A 431 -3.07 18.04 16.27
C ASP A 431 -4.38 17.24 16.44
N GLY A 432 -4.43 16.01 15.94
CA GLY A 432 -5.62 15.14 15.97
C GLY A 432 -6.61 15.36 14.83
N HIS A 433 -6.58 16.51 14.14
CA HIS A 433 -7.38 16.78 12.93
C HIS A 433 -6.52 16.68 11.65
N SER A 434 -5.21 16.86 11.76
CA SER A 434 -4.18 16.54 10.78
C SER A 434 -3.09 15.71 11.47
N CYS A 435 -3.01 14.42 11.14
CA CYS A 435 -2.04 13.49 11.71
C CYS A 435 -1.12 12.93 10.63
N TYR A 436 0.17 13.15 10.82
CA TYR A 436 1.25 12.79 9.90
C TYR A 436 1.99 11.56 10.42
N ASP A 437 2.48 10.76 9.50
CA ASP A 437 3.28 9.57 9.76
C ASP A 437 4.58 9.89 10.52
N VAL A 438 4.97 9.04 11.47
CA VAL A 438 6.25 9.13 12.20
C VAL A 438 7.22 8.12 11.58
N ASP A 439 8.02 8.57 10.62
CA ASP A 439 9.02 7.74 9.95
C ASP A 439 10.18 7.38 10.91
N GLU A 440 10.08 6.23 11.61
CA GLU A 440 11.06 5.86 12.64
C GLU A 440 12.43 5.52 12.05
N CYS A 441 12.47 5.09 10.78
CA CYS A 441 13.69 4.80 10.04
C CYS A 441 14.55 6.06 9.84
N THR A 442 13.95 7.17 9.41
CA THR A 442 14.66 8.46 9.21
C THR A 442 14.89 9.22 10.52
N MET A 443 14.08 8.98 11.55
CA MET A 443 14.27 9.55 12.89
C MET A 443 15.28 8.78 13.75
N GLY A 444 15.75 7.60 13.31
CA GLY A 444 16.68 6.76 14.09
C GLY A 444 16.04 6.15 15.34
N LEU A 445 14.71 6.02 15.34
CA LEU A 445 13.92 5.39 16.40
C LEU A 445 13.68 3.90 16.13
N SER A 446 14.07 3.41 14.95
CA SER A 446 13.86 2.04 14.51
C SER A 446 14.61 1.01 15.34
N ALA A 447 13.93 -0.04 15.81
CA ALA A 447 14.54 -1.10 16.64
C ALA A 447 15.32 -2.17 15.84
N CYS A 448 15.44 -2.03 14.52
CA CYS A 448 16.09 -3.01 13.63
C CYS A 448 17.54 -3.35 14.03
N GLY A 449 17.89 -4.64 13.98
CA GLY A 449 19.25 -5.12 14.18
C GLY A 449 20.22 -4.69 13.07
N SER A 450 21.54 -4.82 13.32
CA SER A 450 22.61 -4.39 12.41
C SER A 450 22.74 -5.20 11.10
N LEU A 451 21.80 -6.10 10.82
CA LEU A 451 21.71 -6.94 9.62
C LEU A 451 20.34 -6.84 8.93
N SER A 452 19.53 -5.84 9.27
CA SER A 452 18.29 -5.48 8.57
C SER A 452 18.32 -4.05 8.00
N GLN A 453 17.53 -3.83 6.96
CA GLN A 453 17.15 -2.52 6.44
C GLN A 453 15.78 -2.15 7.00
N CYS A 454 15.67 -0.97 7.61
CA CYS A 454 14.39 -0.42 8.06
C CYS A 454 13.56 0.07 6.86
N VAL A 455 12.26 -0.27 6.86
CA VAL A 455 11.27 0.25 5.90
C VAL A 455 10.07 0.80 6.67
N ASN A 456 9.87 2.11 6.53
CA ASN A 456 8.71 2.82 7.08
C ASN A 456 7.42 2.39 6.35
N VAL A 457 6.33 2.20 7.09
CA VAL A 457 4.98 1.89 6.59
C VAL A 457 3.95 2.71 7.38
N PRO A 458 2.87 3.26 6.78
CA PRO A 458 2.02 4.23 7.48
C PRO A 458 1.56 3.78 8.88
N GLY A 459 2.10 4.42 9.92
CA GLY A 459 1.87 4.14 11.34
C GLY A 459 2.85 3.17 12.03
N SER A 460 3.91 2.69 11.38
CA SER A 460 4.93 1.79 11.96
C SER A 460 6.17 1.61 11.06
N HIS A 461 7.08 0.72 11.44
CA HIS A 461 8.20 0.31 10.60
C HIS A 461 8.44 -1.21 10.71
N HIS A 462 9.03 -1.79 9.67
CA HIS A 462 9.45 -3.19 9.68
C HIS A 462 10.90 -3.34 9.18
N CYS A 463 11.53 -4.46 9.54
CA CYS A 463 12.94 -4.71 9.32
C CYS A 463 13.14 -5.83 8.30
N LEU A 464 13.51 -5.48 7.07
CA LEU A 464 13.86 -6.46 6.04
C LEU A 464 15.29 -6.95 6.27
N CYS A 465 15.47 -8.24 6.54
CA CYS A 465 16.80 -8.83 6.64
C CYS A 465 17.55 -8.82 5.30
N HIS A 466 18.87 -8.65 5.36
CA HIS A 466 19.72 -8.79 4.17
C HIS A 466 19.67 -10.23 3.64
N SER A 467 19.94 -10.42 2.34
CA SER A 467 19.96 -11.76 1.71
C SER A 467 20.91 -12.72 2.46
N GLY A 468 20.45 -13.96 2.67
CA GLY A 468 21.13 -14.95 3.51
C GLY A 468 20.72 -14.93 4.99
N TYR A 469 19.90 -13.97 5.41
CA TYR A 469 19.38 -13.86 6.77
C TYR A 469 17.84 -13.87 6.80
N GLN A 470 17.27 -14.40 7.89
CA GLN A 470 15.84 -14.41 8.19
C GLN A 470 15.55 -13.68 9.50
N THR A 471 14.34 -13.17 9.69
CA THR A 471 13.91 -12.55 10.96
C THR A 471 13.82 -13.59 12.08
N ASP A 472 14.34 -13.25 13.25
CA ASP A 472 14.18 -14.01 14.49
C ASP A 472 12.76 -13.81 15.08
N PHE A 473 12.42 -14.54 16.16
CA PHE A 473 11.12 -14.45 16.82
C PHE A 473 10.75 -13.03 17.29
N ASP A 474 11.75 -12.22 17.64
CA ASP A 474 11.55 -10.82 18.03
C ASP A 474 11.12 -9.92 16.84
N GLY A 475 11.28 -10.35 15.58
CA GLY A 475 10.95 -9.56 14.38
C GLY A 475 11.96 -8.46 14.00
N TRP A 476 12.72 -7.95 14.98
CA TRP A 476 13.73 -6.89 14.79
C TRP A 476 15.12 -7.42 14.44
N THR A 477 15.45 -8.60 14.95
CA THR A 477 16.76 -9.27 14.83
C THR A 477 16.80 -10.15 13.58
N CYS A 478 17.95 -10.18 12.90
CA CYS A 478 18.19 -11.06 11.74
C CYS A 478 19.19 -12.16 12.10
N ILE A 479 18.80 -13.41 11.90
CA ILE A 479 19.61 -14.61 12.12
C ILE A 479 19.99 -15.27 10.79
N ASP A 480 21.12 -15.96 10.81
CA ASP A 480 21.73 -16.62 9.66
C ASP A 480 20.88 -17.81 9.17
N ILE A 481 20.71 -17.96 7.84
CA ILE A 481 19.99 -19.10 7.26
C ILE A 481 20.99 -20.23 7.00
N ASP A 482 20.95 -21.31 7.79
CA ASP A 482 21.80 -22.49 7.56
C ASP A 482 21.32 -23.30 6.35
N GLU A 483 21.77 -22.90 5.16
CA GLU A 483 21.43 -23.52 3.88
C GLU A 483 21.96 -24.96 3.75
N CYS A 484 22.91 -25.38 4.60
CA CYS A 484 23.41 -26.75 4.62
C CYS A 484 22.36 -27.74 5.17
N LEU A 485 21.38 -27.28 5.95
CA LEU A 485 20.23 -28.09 6.37
C LEU A 485 19.34 -28.48 5.17
N SER A 486 19.36 -27.71 4.08
CA SER A 486 18.52 -27.91 2.90
C SER A 486 19.14 -28.75 1.77
N GLN A 487 20.32 -29.35 1.99
CA GLN A 487 21.03 -30.23 1.04
C GLN A 487 21.27 -29.61 -0.37
N LEU A 488 21.60 -28.32 -0.43
CA LEU A 488 21.76 -27.58 -1.69
C LEU A 488 23.08 -27.85 -2.46
N CYS A 489 24.07 -28.51 -1.85
CA CYS A 489 25.33 -28.88 -2.50
C CYS A 489 25.25 -30.19 -3.30
N HIS A 490 26.22 -30.42 -4.18
CA HIS A 490 26.34 -31.68 -4.92
C HIS A 490 26.47 -32.91 -3.99
N PRO A 491 25.93 -34.10 -4.32
CA PRO A 491 26.06 -35.32 -3.50
C PRO A 491 27.50 -35.83 -3.28
N HIS A 492 28.48 -35.23 -3.97
CA HIS A 492 29.92 -35.46 -3.77
C HIS A 492 30.65 -34.17 -3.35
N ALA A 493 29.97 -33.31 -2.61
CA ALA A 493 30.52 -32.12 -1.97
C ALA A 493 30.17 -32.08 -0.48
N SER A 494 30.97 -31.38 0.31
CA SER A 494 30.65 -30.98 1.69
C SER A 494 30.13 -29.54 1.69
N CYS A 495 29.04 -29.30 2.40
CA CYS A 495 28.53 -27.96 2.68
C CYS A 495 29.17 -27.38 3.94
N THR A 496 29.50 -26.10 3.94
CA THR A 496 29.85 -25.32 5.13
C THR A 496 29.08 -24.01 5.12
N ASN A 497 28.23 -23.80 6.13
CA ASN A 497 27.50 -22.56 6.32
C ASN A 497 28.45 -21.42 6.73
N SER A 498 28.13 -20.18 6.35
CA SER A 498 28.82 -18.97 6.81
C SER A 498 27.86 -17.77 6.84
N PRO A 499 28.12 -16.72 7.64
CA PRO A 499 27.15 -15.64 7.83
C PRO A 499 26.68 -15.00 6.51
N GLY A 500 25.41 -15.21 6.18
CA GLY A 500 24.73 -14.72 4.98
C GLY A 500 24.97 -15.55 3.70
N SER A 501 25.65 -16.70 3.75
CA SER A 501 25.87 -17.56 2.59
C SER A 501 26.56 -18.91 2.90
N PHE A 502 26.23 -19.96 2.17
CA PHE A 502 26.93 -21.26 2.21
C PHE A 502 28.03 -21.43 1.15
N GLN A 503 28.99 -22.32 1.45
CA GLN A 503 30.00 -22.78 0.49
C GLN A 503 29.94 -24.30 0.32
N CYS A 504 29.99 -24.76 -0.93
CA CYS A 504 30.10 -26.17 -1.30
C CYS A 504 31.53 -26.49 -1.73
N GLN A 505 32.11 -27.59 -1.23
CA GLN A 505 33.45 -28.05 -1.63
C GLN A 505 33.40 -29.50 -2.09
N CYS A 506 33.82 -29.78 -3.33
CA CYS A 506 33.92 -31.14 -3.86
C CYS A 506 34.83 -32.05 -3.01
N TRP A 507 34.43 -33.31 -2.84
CA TRP A 507 35.21 -34.30 -2.09
C TRP A 507 36.57 -34.60 -2.78
N PRO A 508 37.61 -34.99 -2.01
CA PRO A 508 38.94 -35.28 -2.57
C PRO A 508 38.88 -36.33 -3.69
N GLY A 509 39.37 -35.96 -4.87
CA GLY A 509 39.32 -36.80 -6.07
C GLY A 509 38.22 -36.42 -7.08
N PHE A 510 37.47 -35.35 -6.82
CA PHE A 510 36.61 -34.67 -7.80
C PHE A 510 37.04 -33.21 -7.97
N GLU A 511 36.91 -32.68 -9.18
CA GLU A 511 37.17 -31.29 -9.55
C GLU A 511 35.84 -30.62 -9.94
N GLY A 512 35.65 -29.36 -9.55
CA GLY A 512 34.36 -28.66 -9.73
C GLY A 512 34.19 -27.45 -8.81
N ASP A 513 32.97 -26.91 -8.80
CA ASP A 513 32.55 -25.72 -8.04
C ASP A 513 31.77 -26.04 -6.75
N GLY A 514 31.62 -27.33 -6.42
CA GLY A 514 30.84 -27.82 -5.27
C GLY A 514 29.35 -28.04 -5.55
N PHE A 515 28.81 -27.46 -6.62
CA PHE A 515 27.45 -27.70 -7.13
C PHE A 515 27.45 -28.75 -8.25
N HIS A 516 28.56 -28.84 -9.00
CA HIS A 516 28.89 -29.91 -9.93
C HIS A 516 30.31 -30.41 -9.66
N CYS A 517 30.47 -31.69 -9.32
CA CYS A 517 31.77 -32.30 -9.04
C CYS A 517 32.03 -33.49 -9.98
N LEU A 518 33.09 -33.40 -10.78
CA LEU A 518 33.44 -34.40 -11.80
C LEU A 518 34.77 -35.11 -11.48
N PRO A 519 34.91 -36.42 -11.77
CA PRO A 519 36.18 -37.10 -11.59
C PRO A 519 37.23 -36.60 -12.62
N PRO A 520 38.51 -36.45 -12.24
CA PRO A 520 39.55 -35.89 -13.11
C PRO A 520 39.79 -36.77 -14.34
N SER A 521 39.67 -36.17 -15.52
CA SER A 521 39.75 -36.91 -16.79
C SER A 521 41.20 -37.19 -17.22
N VAL A 522 41.50 -38.48 -17.43
CA VAL A 522 42.84 -38.95 -17.76
C VAL A 522 43.33 -38.36 -19.09
N HIS A 523 44.32 -37.47 -19.01
CA HIS A 523 44.88 -36.75 -20.15
C HIS A 523 45.52 -37.68 -21.20
N SER A 524 45.23 -37.40 -22.48
CA SER A 524 46.04 -37.90 -23.60
C SER A 524 46.12 -36.87 -24.75
N VAL A 525 47.25 -36.17 -24.81
CA VAL A 525 48.00 -35.79 -26.04
C VAL A 525 47.16 -35.20 -27.21
N ARG A 526 47.31 -33.93 -27.63
CA ARG A 526 48.56 -33.28 -28.10
C ARG A 526 48.35 -31.76 -28.31
N PRO A 527 49.39 -30.91 -28.17
CA PRO A 527 49.30 -29.51 -28.60
C PRO A 527 49.45 -29.34 -30.12
N SER A 528 48.74 -28.37 -30.71
CA SER A 528 48.91 -27.91 -32.09
C SER A 528 49.85 -26.70 -32.17
N THR A 529 50.54 -26.51 -33.29
CA THR A 529 51.47 -25.39 -33.54
C THR A 529 50.99 -24.50 -34.68
N GLN A 530 51.44 -23.25 -34.68
CA GLN A 530 51.12 -22.29 -35.75
C GLN A 530 51.85 -22.65 -37.04
N CYS A 531 51.09 -22.93 -38.11
CA CYS A 531 51.17 -22.22 -39.40
C CYS A 531 50.40 -23.00 -40.48
N GLU A 532 49.45 -22.33 -41.15
CA GLU A 532 49.50 -22.15 -42.61
C GLU A 532 48.52 -21.03 -43.03
N THR A 533 48.87 -20.29 -44.08
CA THR A 533 48.35 -18.93 -44.35
C THR A 533 47.34 -18.85 -45.49
N SER A 534 46.64 -17.72 -45.56
CA SER A 534 45.54 -17.43 -46.50
C SER A 534 45.98 -17.32 -47.97
N CYS A 535 45.01 -17.47 -48.87
CA CYS A 535 45.15 -17.16 -50.30
C CYS A 535 44.04 -16.23 -50.79
N TRP A 536 44.42 -15.12 -51.41
CA TRP A 536 43.53 -14.06 -51.92
C TRP A 536 43.81 -13.77 -53.41
N ARG A 537 42.82 -13.94 -54.30
CA ARG A 537 42.79 -13.43 -55.70
C ARG A 537 41.33 -13.32 -56.20
N ALA A 538 40.92 -12.36 -57.04
CA ALA A 538 41.59 -11.15 -57.53
C ALA A 538 40.60 -10.01 -57.92
N ARG A 539 39.54 -9.81 -57.13
CA ARG A 539 38.75 -8.55 -57.03
C ARG A 539 38.28 -8.48 -55.58
N GLY A 540 38.96 -7.70 -54.75
CA GLY A 540 38.98 -7.92 -53.29
C GLY A 540 37.65 -7.76 -52.56
N GLN A 541 36.99 -8.89 -52.28
CA GLN A 541 35.96 -9.08 -51.26
C GLN A 541 35.90 -10.57 -50.89
N GLU A 542 35.56 -10.89 -49.64
CA GLU A 542 35.42 -12.25 -49.13
C GLU A 542 33.93 -12.65 -49.09
N GLN A 543 33.61 -13.89 -49.45
CA GLN A 543 32.23 -14.39 -49.51
C GLN A 543 31.95 -15.30 -48.31
N ALA A 544 31.29 -14.73 -47.29
CA ALA A 544 30.97 -15.39 -46.03
C ALA A 544 30.17 -16.70 -46.22
N GLY A 545 30.46 -17.71 -45.40
CA GLY A 545 29.73 -18.98 -45.35
C GLY A 545 30.35 -20.18 -46.08
N THR A 546 31.57 -20.07 -46.61
CA THR A 546 32.18 -21.10 -47.48
C THR A 546 33.24 -22.01 -46.82
N ARG A 547 33.39 -21.98 -45.48
CA ARG A 547 34.25 -22.93 -44.75
C ARG A 547 33.53 -24.27 -44.53
N THR A 548 34.17 -25.37 -44.95
CA THR A 548 33.80 -26.74 -44.59
C THR A 548 35.02 -27.50 -44.07
N PHE A 549 34.80 -28.53 -43.24
CA PHE A 549 35.88 -29.32 -42.65
C PHE A 549 36.37 -30.43 -43.62
N PRO A 550 37.64 -30.87 -43.51
CA PRO A 550 38.16 -31.98 -44.31
C PRO A 550 37.42 -33.29 -43.99
N GLY A 551 36.77 -33.88 -44.98
CA GLY A 551 36.07 -35.16 -44.87
C GLY A 551 34.61 -35.19 -45.33
N SER A 552 34.04 -34.04 -45.72
CA SER A 552 32.69 -33.98 -46.31
C SER A 552 32.63 -34.66 -47.70
N PRO A 553 31.63 -35.52 -47.98
CA PRO A 553 31.46 -36.14 -49.30
C PRO A 553 30.88 -35.15 -50.32
N SER A 554 31.23 -35.31 -51.60
CA SER A 554 30.78 -34.43 -52.68
C SER A 554 29.29 -34.61 -52.99
N THR A 555 28.47 -33.61 -52.70
CA THR A 555 27.08 -33.52 -53.17
C THR A 555 27.00 -32.99 -54.60
N ASN A 556 26.05 -33.49 -55.37
CA ASN A 556 25.93 -33.23 -56.81
C ASN A 556 25.03 -32.02 -57.09
N PHE A 557 25.46 -31.12 -57.98
CA PHE A 557 24.72 -29.91 -58.35
C PHE A 557 23.69 -30.19 -59.46
N ASP A 558 22.52 -30.75 -59.11
CA ASP A 558 21.32 -30.70 -59.98
C ASP A 558 20.03 -31.09 -59.21
N GLN A 559 19.59 -30.23 -58.27
CA GLN A 559 18.20 -30.24 -57.76
C GLN A 559 17.83 -28.89 -57.10
N PRO A 560 16.54 -28.49 -57.06
CA PRO A 560 16.12 -27.23 -56.46
C PRO A 560 16.34 -27.21 -54.95
N ALA A 561 16.72 -26.05 -54.41
CA ALA A 561 16.95 -25.89 -52.98
C ALA A 561 15.68 -26.16 -52.16
N PRO A 562 15.72 -27.01 -51.12
CA PRO A 562 14.67 -27.07 -50.12
C PRO A 562 14.51 -25.72 -49.41
N SER A 563 13.31 -25.41 -48.94
CA SER A 563 13.09 -24.30 -48.03
C SER A 563 13.97 -24.44 -46.79
N MET A 564 14.80 -23.44 -46.49
CA MET A 564 15.57 -23.36 -45.25
C MET A 564 14.62 -23.60 -44.06
N PRO A 565 14.84 -24.65 -43.23
CA PRO A 565 14.07 -24.80 -42.01
C PRO A 565 14.35 -23.62 -41.08
N ARG A 566 13.38 -23.29 -40.23
CA ARG A 566 13.54 -22.27 -39.18
C ARG A 566 14.77 -22.64 -38.33
N PRO A 567 15.65 -21.68 -37.96
CA PRO A 567 16.69 -21.95 -36.98
C PRO A 567 16.06 -22.48 -35.69
N GLN A 568 16.60 -23.57 -35.15
CA GLN A 568 16.06 -24.20 -33.95
C GLN A 568 16.18 -23.26 -32.75
N THR A 569 15.16 -23.24 -31.91
CA THR A 569 15.15 -22.50 -30.64
C THR A 569 15.93 -23.25 -29.55
N VAL A 570 16.15 -22.58 -28.41
CA VAL A 570 16.84 -23.16 -27.24
C VAL A 570 16.12 -24.42 -26.74
N CYS A 571 14.79 -24.41 -26.65
CA CYS A 571 14.01 -25.59 -26.24
C CYS A 571 14.09 -26.74 -27.28
N GLU A 572 13.95 -26.43 -28.58
CA GLU A 572 14.08 -27.43 -29.65
C GLU A 572 15.47 -28.08 -29.68
N HIS A 573 16.52 -27.29 -29.48
CA HIS A 573 17.91 -27.74 -29.41
C HIS A 573 18.20 -28.56 -28.15
N TRP A 574 17.71 -28.16 -26.97
CA TRP A 574 17.88 -28.92 -25.74
C TRP A 574 17.10 -30.25 -25.80
N ARG A 575 15.88 -30.24 -26.35
CA ARG A 575 15.07 -31.45 -26.56
C ARG A 575 15.74 -32.45 -27.50
N SER A 576 16.32 -31.98 -28.60
CA SER A 576 17.07 -32.86 -29.53
C SER A 576 18.38 -33.38 -28.91
N SER A 577 19.13 -32.54 -28.18
CA SER A 577 20.34 -32.96 -27.45
C SER A 577 20.05 -34.06 -26.42
N LEU A 578 18.94 -33.98 -25.70
CA LEU A 578 18.50 -35.03 -24.76
C LEU A 578 18.00 -36.28 -25.48
N LEU A 579 17.31 -36.16 -26.61
CA LEU A 579 16.93 -37.31 -27.44
C LEU A 579 18.14 -38.11 -27.94
N GLU A 580 19.24 -37.45 -28.32
CA GLU A 580 20.50 -38.12 -28.65
C GLU A 580 21.14 -38.78 -27.41
N HIS A 581 21.13 -38.11 -26.25
CA HIS A 581 21.64 -38.67 -24.99
C HIS A 581 20.89 -39.95 -24.57
N TYR A 582 19.56 -39.98 -24.73
CA TYR A 582 18.72 -41.16 -24.45
C TYR A 582 18.66 -42.17 -25.64
N GLY A 583 19.55 -42.07 -26.63
CA GLY A 583 19.62 -43.01 -27.75
C GLY A 583 18.36 -43.06 -28.64
N GLY A 584 17.53 -42.01 -28.61
CA GLY A 584 16.26 -41.90 -29.33
C GLY A 584 15.04 -42.53 -28.64
N GLN A 585 15.18 -43.09 -27.43
CA GLN A 585 14.06 -43.70 -26.68
C GLN A 585 14.10 -43.34 -25.18
N PRO A 586 13.65 -42.12 -24.79
CA PRO A 586 13.43 -41.77 -23.39
C PRO A 586 12.33 -42.62 -22.76
N SER A 587 12.45 -42.92 -21.47
CA SER A 587 11.39 -43.55 -20.67
C SER A 587 10.37 -42.54 -20.15
N SER A 588 9.27 -43.04 -19.58
CA SER A 588 8.23 -42.20 -18.95
C SER A 588 8.68 -41.41 -17.71
N TYR A 589 9.89 -41.68 -17.20
CA TYR A 589 10.47 -41.03 -16.03
C TYR A 589 11.63 -40.08 -16.37
N ASP A 590 12.06 -40.04 -17.64
CA ASP A 590 13.14 -39.14 -18.08
C ASP A 590 12.61 -37.74 -18.40
N TYR A 591 13.36 -36.70 -18.04
CA TYR A 591 12.97 -35.33 -18.39
C TYR A 591 13.14 -35.06 -19.87
N MET A 592 12.09 -34.48 -20.47
CA MET A 592 11.99 -34.10 -21.87
C MET A 592 11.39 -32.69 -21.96
N PRO A 593 12.19 -31.62 -22.20
CA PRO A 593 11.68 -30.25 -22.16
C PRO A 593 10.51 -30.03 -23.13
N GLN A 594 9.44 -29.44 -22.60
CA GLN A 594 8.15 -29.25 -23.23
C GLN A 594 8.14 -27.88 -23.91
N CYS A 595 8.22 -27.88 -25.25
CA CYS A 595 8.25 -26.66 -26.05
C CYS A 595 6.85 -26.30 -26.56
N ASP A 596 6.58 -25.01 -26.76
CA ASP A 596 5.33 -24.53 -27.38
C ASP A 596 5.38 -24.58 -28.92
N ALA A 597 4.32 -24.12 -29.58
CA ALA A 597 4.23 -24.08 -31.05
C ALA A 597 5.18 -23.05 -31.71
N LEU A 598 5.79 -22.16 -30.92
CA LEU A 598 6.84 -21.23 -31.34
C LEU A 598 8.24 -21.71 -30.95
N GLY A 599 8.38 -22.89 -30.32
CA GLY A 599 9.64 -23.46 -29.85
C GLY A 599 10.18 -22.82 -28.57
N GLN A 600 9.43 -21.98 -27.87
CA GLN A 600 9.81 -21.50 -26.55
C GLN A 600 9.49 -22.55 -25.48
N PHE A 601 10.05 -22.44 -24.28
CA PHE A 601 9.66 -23.33 -23.17
C PHE A 601 8.22 -23.03 -22.77
N GLN A 602 7.42 -24.08 -22.57
CA GLN A 602 6.11 -23.91 -21.94
C GLN A 602 6.33 -23.42 -20.49
N PRO A 603 5.52 -22.47 -19.97
CA PRO A 603 5.68 -21.94 -18.62
C PRO A 603 5.64 -23.01 -17.52
N VAL A 604 4.96 -24.13 -17.76
CA VAL A 604 5.02 -25.34 -16.93
C VAL A 604 5.92 -26.37 -17.61
N GLN A 605 6.83 -26.98 -16.85
CA GLN A 605 7.62 -28.16 -17.26
C GLN A 605 7.29 -29.33 -16.33
N CYS A 606 7.38 -30.58 -16.82
CA CYS A 606 7.12 -31.78 -16.03
C CYS A 606 8.05 -32.94 -16.45
N TYR A 607 8.29 -33.90 -15.54
CA TYR A 607 8.91 -35.18 -15.89
C TYR A 607 7.91 -36.07 -16.64
N GLY A 608 8.14 -36.29 -17.94
CA GLY A 608 7.29 -37.15 -18.78
C GLY A 608 5.79 -36.81 -18.67
N ASP A 609 4.98 -37.83 -18.42
CA ASP A 609 3.54 -37.74 -18.16
C ASP A 609 3.20 -37.71 -16.64
N SER A 610 4.17 -37.46 -15.77
CA SER A 610 3.97 -37.46 -14.31
C SER A 610 3.36 -36.17 -13.77
N THR A 611 2.91 -36.21 -12.51
CA THR A 611 2.46 -35.05 -11.74
C THR A 611 3.61 -34.17 -11.22
N TYR A 612 4.87 -34.56 -11.42
CA TYR A 612 6.01 -33.78 -10.93
C TYR A 612 6.36 -32.66 -11.91
N CYS A 613 5.91 -31.44 -11.58
CA CYS A 613 5.94 -30.27 -12.45
C CYS A 613 6.46 -29.02 -11.71
N TRP A 614 7.01 -28.07 -12.47
CA TRP A 614 7.53 -26.78 -11.97
C TRP A 614 7.31 -25.67 -13.00
N CYS A 615 7.47 -24.41 -12.60
CA CYS A 615 7.48 -23.28 -13.51
C CYS A 615 8.86 -23.07 -14.12
N ALA A 616 8.92 -22.82 -15.43
CA ALA A 616 10.14 -22.48 -16.14
C ALA A 616 10.12 -21.05 -16.69
N ASP A 617 11.28 -20.40 -16.66
CA ASP A 617 11.49 -19.08 -17.26
C ASP A 617 11.67 -19.14 -18.79
N ARG A 618 11.91 -17.98 -19.41
CA ARG A 618 12.10 -17.86 -20.88
C ARG A 618 13.23 -18.72 -21.44
N ASP A 619 14.22 -19.04 -20.61
CA ASP A 619 15.46 -19.75 -20.96
C ASP A 619 15.41 -21.23 -20.52
N GLY A 620 14.27 -21.67 -19.95
CA GLY A 620 14.01 -23.05 -19.53
C GLY A 620 14.53 -23.39 -18.13
N ARG A 621 14.92 -22.38 -17.34
CA ARG A 621 15.36 -22.56 -15.95
C ARG A 621 14.18 -22.62 -15.01
N GLU A 622 14.30 -23.38 -13.94
CA GLU A 622 13.26 -23.47 -12.92
C GLU A 622 13.14 -22.19 -12.09
N VAL A 623 11.90 -21.73 -11.88
CA VAL A 623 11.56 -20.74 -10.87
C VAL A 623 11.54 -21.44 -9.51
N ILE A 624 12.51 -21.12 -8.66
CA ILE A 624 12.72 -21.77 -7.35
C ILE A 624 11.43 -21.68 -6.51
N GLY A 625 11.08 -22.78 -5.83
CA GLY A 625 9.87 -22.88 -5.01
C GLY A 625 8.60 -23.30 -5.75
N THR A 626 8.63 -23.43 -7.09
CA THR A 626 7.43 -23.79 -7.88
C THR A 626 7.26 -25.29 -8.18
N ARG A 627 8.15 -26.15 -7.67
CA ARG A 627 8.02 -27.62 -7.78
C ARG A 627 6.82 -28.12 -6.96
N SER A 628 5.90 -28.82 -7.62
CA SER A 628 4.83 -29.57 -6.97
C SER A 628 4.82 -31.03 -7.46
N HIS A 629 4.39 -31.94 -6.59
CA HIS A 629 4.13 -33.35 -6.89
C HIS A 629 2.63 -33.64 -7.14
N ASP A 630 1.77 -32.63 -7.01
CA ASP A 630 0.32 -32.75 -6.95
C ASP A 630 -0.32 -32.98 -8.33
N ALA A 631 -1.53 -33.53 -8.34
CA ALA A 631 -2.29 -33.73 -9.57
C ALA A 631 -2.71 -32.41 -10.26
N VAL A 632 -2.55 -31.27 -9.58
CA VAL A 632 -2.80 -29.92 -10.12
C VAL A 632 -1.46 -29.27 -10.44
N LYS A 633 -1.27 -28.90 -11.71
CA LYS A 633 -0.02 -28.26 -12.17
C LYS A 633 0.16 -26.85 -11.59
N PRO A 634 1.39 -26.39 -11.30
CA PRO A 634 1.64 -25.06 -10.74
C PRO A 634 1.18 -23.95 -11.70
N ALA A 635 0.69 -22.84 -11.12
CA ALA A 635 0.10 -21.72 -11.84
C ALA A 635 1.15 -20.76 -12.41
N CYS A 636 1.83 -21.18 -13.47
CA CYS A 636 2.94 -20.45 -14.08
C CYS A 636 2.46 -19.35 -15.04
N ILE A 637 2.80 -18.08 -14.75
CA ILE A 637 2.38 -16.92 -15.54
C ILE A 637 3.05 -16.94 -16.93
N PRO A 638 2.30 -16.87 -18.05
CA PRO A 638 2.88 -16.74 -19.38
C PRO A 638 3.60 -15.39 -19.55
N THR A 639 4.87 -15.43 -19.97
CA THR A 639 5.71 -14.22 -20.15
C THR A 639 5.41 -13.41 -21.42
N VAL A 640 4.33 -13.74 -22.14
CA VAL A 640 3.86 -13.05 -23.36
C VAL A 640 2.34 -12.92 -23.30
N ALA A 641 1.83 -11.69 -23.43
CA ALA A 641 0.39 -11.42 -23.42
C ALA A 641 -0.31 -11.89 -24.71
N PRO A 642 -1.57 -12.37 -24.64
CA PRO A 642 -2.35 -12.75 -25.82
C PRO A 642 -2.78 -11.51 -26.63
N PRO A 643 -2.95 -11.61 -27.95
CA PRO A 643 -3.31 -10.48 -28.81
C PRO A 643 -4.76 -10.03 -28.59
N THR A 644 -4.95 -8.74 -28.33
CA THR A 644 -6.26 -8.12 -28.10
C THR A 644 -7.10 -7.98 -29.37
N THR A 645 -8.35 -8.46 -29.33
CA THR A 645 -9.34 -8.27 -30.39
C THR A 645 -10.21 -7.04 -30.12
N HIS A 646 -10.11 -6.00 -30.95
CA HIS A 646 -10.90 -4.77 -30.79
C HIS A 646 -12.42 -4.97 -30.91
N LEU A 647 -13.18 -4.19 -30.14
CA LEU A 647 -14.58 -3.87 -30.38
C LEU A 647 -14.76 -2.33 -30.45
N PRO A 648 -15.81 -1.81 -31.12
CA PRO A 648 -15.87 -0.41 -31.54
C PRO A 648 -16.30 0.57 -30.43
N PRO A 649 -15.86 1.84 -30.49
CA PRO A 649 -16.05 2.82 -29.42
C PRO A 649 -17.47 3.40 -29.37
N ARG A 650 -17.91 3.77 -28.15
CA ARG A 650 -18.98 4.77 -27.96
C ARG A 650 -18.43 6.17 -28.25
N ARG A 651 -19.32 7.09 -28.64
CA ARG A 651 -18.99 8.53 -28.74
C ARG A 651 -19.02 9.16 -27.35
N ASP A 652 -18.08 10.07 -27.08
CA ASP A 652 -18.31 11.44 -26.57
C ASP A 652 -16.99 12.04 -26.02
N VAL A 653 -16.15 12.57 -26.91
CA VAL A 653 -14.92 13.33 -26.55
C VAL A 653 -14.77 14.57 -27.47
N VAL A 654 -14.20 15.63 -26.91
CA VAL A 654 -14.08 17.00 -27.47
C VAL A 654 -12.97 17.09 -28.57
N PRO A 655 -13.04 18.06 -29.53
CA PRO A 655 -12.07 18.18 -30.63
C PRO A 655 -10.63 18.52 -30.19
N PRO A 656 -9.60 18.30 -31.05
CA PRO A 656 -8.18 18.40 -30.68
C PRO A 656 -7.73 19.83 -30.33
N LEU A 657 -6.73 19.90 -29.44
CA LEU A 657 -6.21 21.14 -28.87
C LEU A 657 -5.66 22.08 -29.95
N SER A 658 -6.23 23.29 -30.00
CA SER A 658 -6.02 24.28 -31.06
C SER A 658 -5.25 25.51 -30.55
N GLY A 659 -4.07 25.28 -29.98
CA GLY A 659 -3.18 26.33 -29.44
C GLY A 659 -2.16 25.78 -28.45
N PRO A 660 -1.18 26.59 -28.01
CA PRO A 660 -0.27 26.20 -26.93
C PRO A 660 -1.07 25.88 -25.66
N THR A 661 -0.78 24.74 -25.03
CA THR A 661 -1.51 24.26 -23.85
C THR A 661 -0.53 23.73 -22.82
N LEU A 662 -0.66 24.20 -21.58
CA LEU A 662 0.06 23.65 -20.43
C LEU A 662 -0.63 22.37 -19.97
N LEU A 663 0.12 21.29 -19.89
CA LEU A 663 -0.28 20.03 -19.30
C LEU A 663 0.28 19.95 -17.87
N TYR A 664 -0.48 19.36 -16.95
CA TYR A 664 -0.07 19.20 -15.56
C TYR A 664 -0.46 17.82 -15.02
N ALA A 665 0.38 17.22 -14.20
CA ALA A 665 0.10 15.99 -13.48
C ALA A 665 -0.49 16.29 -12.10
N GLN A 666 -1.54 15.53 -11.72
CA GLN A 666 -2.24 15.69 -10.45
C GLN A 666 -2.68 14.30 -9.93
N GLY A 667 -1.73 13.51 -9.43
CA GLY A 667 -1.99 12.15 -8.94
C GLY A 667 -2.50 11.22 -10.03
N GLN A 668 -3.76 10.79 -9.93
CA GLN A 668 -4.44 9.87 -10.87
C GLN A 668 -4.96 10.54 -12.15
N GLN A 669 -4.61 11.80 -12.44
CA GLN A 669 -5.03 12.47 -13.67
C GLN A 669 -3.95 13.40 -14.25
N ILE A 670 -4.03 13.59 -15.57
CA ILE A 670 -3.28 14.59 -16.31
C ILE A 670 -4.29 15.61 -16.86
N GLY A 671 -4.16 16.87 -16.45
CA GLY A 671 -4.98 17.98 -16.89
C GLY A 671 -4.35 18.76 -18.06
N ALA A 672 -5.19 19.48 -18.79
CA ALA A 672 -4.84 20.35 -19.89
C ALA A 672 -5.46 21.75 -19.70
N LEU A 673 -4.61 22.78 -19.76
CA LEU A 673 -4.92 24.19 -19.51
C LEU A 673 -4.46 25.06 -20.69
N PRO A 674 -5.35 25.41 -21.63
CA PRO A 674 -4.98 26.19 -22.82
C PRO A 674 -4.44 27.58 -22.48
N LEU A 675 -3.45 28.05 -23.25
CA LEU A 675 -2.78 29.34 -23.04
C LEU A 675 -3.28 30.39 -24.05
N ASN A 676 -3.79 31.51 -23.55
CA ASN A 676 -4.16 32.68 -24.36
C ASN A 676 -3.03 33.71 -24.31
N GLY A 677 -1.93 33.43 -25.02
CA GLY A 677 -0.68 34.18 -24.85
C GLY A 677 -0.05 33.83 -23.50
N ALA A 678 0.17 34.83 -22.64
CA ALA A 678 0.71 34.61 -21.29
C ALA A 678 -0.32 34.04 -20.29
N HIS A 679 -1.61 34.28 -20.51
CA HIS A 679 -2.69 34.01 -19.55
C HIS A 679 -3.26 32.59 -19.64
N LEU A 680 -3.69 32.07 -18.50
CA LEU A 680 -4.27 30.73 -18.35
C LEU A 680 -5.77 30.76 -18.70
N ASP A 681 -6.24 29.99 -19.68
CA ASP A 681 -7.67 29.91 -20.02
C ASP A 681 -8.41 28.94 -19.09
N LYS A 682 -8.58 29.38 -17.84
CA LYS A 682 -9.19 28.61 -16.73
C LYS A 682 -10.59 28.07 -17.07
N LYS A 683 -11.29 28.68 -18.03
CA LYS A 683 -12.62 28.25 -18.51
C LYS A 683 -12.59 27.13 -19.55
N LYS A 684 -11.40 26.76 -20.04
CA LYS A 684 -11.15 25.63 -20.94
C LYS A 684 -10.20 24.59 -20.32
N ALA A 685 -9.97 24.68 -19.01
CA ALA A 685 -9.32 23.60 -18.27
C ALA A 685 -10.12 22.30 -18.45
N SER A 686 -9.43 21.18 -18.66
CA SER A 686 -10.05 19.88 -18.90
C SER A 686 -9.13 18.74 -18.46
N VAL A 687 -9.71 17.61 -18.08
CA VAL A 687 -8.94 16.37 -17.86
C VAL A 687 -8.64 15.75 -19.23
N LEU A 688 -7.37 15.42 -19.47
CA LEU A 688 -6.88 14.88 -20.74
C LEU A 688 -6.73 13.36 -20.69
N LEU A 689 -6.23 12.83 -19.56
CA LEU A 689 -6.11 11.42 -19.25
C LEU A 689 -6.46 11.18 -17.77
N THR A 690 -7.26 10.16 -17.50
CA THR A 690 -7.49 9.63 -16.16
C THR A 690 -6.79 8.28 -16.07
N LEU A 691 -5.96 8.11 -15.04
CA LEU A 691 -5.06 6.98 -14.86
C LEU A 691 -5.29 6.43 -13.45
N GLN A 692 -6.29 5.56 -13.33
CA GLN A 692 -6.70 4.97 -12.05
C GLN A 692 -5.58 4.08 -11.49
N GLY A 693 -5.28 4.23 -10.20
CA GLY A 693 -4.17 3.53 -9.53
C GLY A 693 -2.78 4.13 -9.80
N SER A 694 -2.62 5.07 -10.73
CA SER A 694 -1.35 5.75 -11.01
C SER A 694 -1.10 6.95 -10.09
N ILE A 695 0.17 7.18 -9.76
CA ILE A 695 0.65 8.45 -9.18
C ILE A 695 1.60 9.08 -10.19
N VAL A 696 1.03 9.90 -11.08
CA VAL A 696 1.78 10.55 -12.17
C VAL A 696 2.60 11.71 -11.60
N VAL A 697 3.91 11.68 -11.84
CA VAL A 697 4.85 12.68 -11.30
C VAL A 697 5.56 13.46 -12.41
N GLY A 698 6.49 12.86 -13.14
CA GLY A 698 7.18 13.49 -14.25
C GLY A 698 6.33 13.43 -15.52
N ILE A 699 6.24 14.53 -16.28
CA ILE A 699 5.57 14.56 -17.59
C ILE A 699 6.38 15.37 -18.61
N VAL A 700 6.44 14.91 -19.86
CA VAL A 700 7.14 15.60 -20.96
C VAL A 700 6.50 15.32 -22.33
N TYR A 701 6.44 16.33 -23.18
CA TYR A 701 5.76 16.26 -24.48
C TYR A 701 6.74 16.23 -25.68
N ASP A 702 6.63 15.18 -26.50
CA ASP A 702 7.29 15.03 -27.79
C ASP A 702 6.44 15.68 -28.89
N CYS A 703 6.84 16.90 -29.30
CA CYS A 703 6.14 17.68 -30.32
C CYS A 703 6.15 17.03 -31.71
N TRP A 704 7.18 16.24 -32.04
CA TRP A 704 7.30 15.56 -33.35
C TRP A 704 6.44 14.30 -33.41
N GLY A 705 6.44 13.50 -32.34
CA GLY A 705 5.61 12.29 -32.23
C GLY A 705 4.14 12.56 -31.85
N LYS A 706 3.82 13.80 -31.43
CA LYS A 706 2.58 14.16 -30.72
C LYS A 706 2.28 13.23 -29.54
N ARG A 707 3.30 12.93 -28.74
CA ARG A 707 3.22 11.96 -27.64
C ARG A 707 3.53 12.63 -26.30
N LEU A 708 2.70 12.35 -25.31
CA LEU A 708 3.01 12.63 -23.92
C LEU A 708 3.69 11.39 -23.34
N TYR A 709 4.76 11.60 -22.59
CA TYR A 709 5.44 10.57 -21.79
C TYR A 709 5.32 10.98 -20.32
N TRP A 710 5.16 10.00 -19.43
CA TRP A 710 5.10 10.24 -18.00
C TRP A 710 5.74 9.12 -17.18
N THR A 711 6.10 9.45 -15.95
CA THR A 711 6.49 8.51 -14.91
C THR A 711 5.31 8.26 -13.96
N ASP A 712 5.23 7.04 -13.44
CA ASP A 712 4.23 6.64 -12.45
C ASP A 712 4.91 5.94 -11.27
N LEU A 713 4.82 6.54 -10.08
CA LEU A 713 5.41 6.00 -8.85
C LEU A 713 4.66 4.80 -8.30
N ALA A 714 3.35 4.68 -8.55
CA ALA A 714 2.53 3.62 -7.98
C ALA A 714 2.63 2.31 -8.77
N THR A 715 2.75 2.38 -10.09
CA THR A 715 2.99 1.20 -10.94
C THR A 715 4.48 0.94 -11.22
N GLN A 716 5.37 1.86 -10.83
CA GLN A 716 6.81 1.84 -11.16
C GLN A 716 7.05 1.72 -12.67
N THR A 717 6.33 2.53 -13.46
CA THR A 717 6.42 2.52 -14.93
C THR A 717 6.81 3.87 -15.54
N ILE A 718 7.35 3.80 -16.76
CA ILE A 718 7.38 4.93 -17.69
C ILE A 718 6.46 4.57 -18.87
N SER A 719 5.46 5.40 -19.09
CA SER A 719 4.37 5.16 -20.04
C SER A 719 4.18 6.34 -20.98
N ARG A 720 3.57 6.10 -22.15
CA ARG A 720 3.33 7.13 -23.18
C ARG A 720 1.94 7.01 -23.78
N ALA A 721 1.38 8.13 -24.23
CA ALA A 721 0.13 8.17 -25.01
C ALA A 721 0.25 9.20 -26.14
N ARG A 722 -0.62 9.10 -27.16
CA ARG A 722 -0.73 10.12 -28.21
C ARG A 722 -1.77 11.15 -27.80
N LEU A 723 -1.57 12.43 -28.12
CA LEU A 723 -2.56 13.48 -27.84
C LEU A 723 -3.71 13.54 -28.87
N GLU A 724 -4.17 12.37 -29.32
CA GLU A 724 -5.29 12.20 -30.23
C GLU A 724 -6.39 11.39 -29.49
N PRO A 725 -7.69 11.70 -29.65
CA PRO A 725 -8.75 10.91 -29.02
C PRO A 725 -8.64 9.41 -29.35
N TRP A 726 -9.00 8.56 -28.37
CA TRP A 726 -8.94 7.09 -28.47
C TRP A 726 -7.53 6.48 -28.55
N ALA A 727 -6.48 7.24 -28.21
CA ALA A 727 -5.13 6.70 -28.04
C ALA A 727 -4.94 6.15 -26.61
N GLU A 728 -4.87 4.82 -26.49
CA GLU A 728 -4.59 4.14 -25.22
C GLU A 728 -3.15 4.39 -24.74
N PRO A 729 -2.91 4.43 -23.41
CA PRO A 729 -1.57 4.37 -22.82
C PRO A 729 -0.77 3.12 -23.23
N GLU A 730 0.52 3.31 -23.49
CA GLU A 730 1.50 2.29 -23.84
C GLU A 730 2.66 2.38 -22.84
N THR A 731 2.82 1.37 -21.98
CA THR A 731 3.97 1.29 -21.09
C THR A 731 5.22 0.89 -21.86
N ILE A 732 6.30 1.67 -21.74
CA ILE A 732 7.57 1.44 -22.45
C ILE A 732 8.70 0.98 -21.53
N ILE A 733 8.63 1.24 -20.22
CA ILE A 733 9.53 0.69 -19.20
C ILE A 733 8.67 0.26 -18.00
N ASN A 734 8.87 -0.97 -17.51
CA ASN A 734 8.05 -1.59 -16.45
C ASN A 734 8.86 -2.50 -15.50
N THR A 735 10.18 -2.31 -15.43
CA THR A 735 11.11 -3.14 -14.65
C THR A 735 12.27 -2.29 -14.15
N GLY A 736 12.82 -2.59 -12.97
CA GLY A 736 14.00 -1.90 -12.45
C GLY A 736 13.83 -0.38 -12.37
N LEU A 737 12.66 0.06 -11.90
CA LEU A 737 12.35 1.43 -11.51
C LEU A 737 11.84 1.34 -10.07
N ILE A 738 12.10 2.35 -9.24
CA ILE A 738 11.63 2.41 -7.84
C ILE A 738 10.96 3.76 -7.59
N SER A 739 11.62 4.87 -7.94
CA SER A 739 11.04 6.22 -7.83
C SER A 739 11.43 7.09 -9.04
N PRO A 740 10.85 6.84 -10.23
CA PRO A 740 11.11 7.65 -11.42
C PRO A 740 10.44 9.03 -11.29
N GLU A 741 11.21 10.08 -10.94
CA GLU A 741 10.68 11.44 -10.73
C GLU A 741 10.73 12.31 -12.00
N GLY A 742 11.93 12.60 -12.49
CA GLY A 742 12.17 13.52 -13.60
C GLY A 742 12.26 12.82 -14.96
N LEU A 743 11.75 13.48 -16.01
CA LEU A 743 11.65 12.91 -17.36
C LEU A 743 11.95 13.96 -18.44
N ALA A 744 12.86 13.66 -19.37
CA ALA A 744 13.29 14.55 -20.44
C ALA A 744 13.37 13.84 -21.81
N VAL A 745 13.09 14.56 -22.89
CA VAL A 745 13.08 14.04 -24.27
C VAL A 745 14.00 14.85 -25.16
N ASP A 746 14.98 14.19 -25.79
CA ASP A 746 15.70 14.77 -26.93
C ASP A 746 14.86 14.58 -28.18
N THR A 747 14.24 15.67 -28.61
CA THR A 747 13.33 15.71 -29.76
C THR A 747 14.03 15.47 -31.09
N VAL A 748 15.33 15.76 -31.19
CA VAL A 748 16.16 15.66 -32.39
C VAL A 748 16.73 14.24 -32.53
N ARG A 749 17.30 13.70 -31.46
CA ARG A 749 17.96 12.37 -31.46
C ARG A 749 17.03 11.22 -31.08
N ARG A 750 15.76 11.53 -30.77
CA ARG A 750 14.69 10.56 -30.43
C ARG A 750 15.01 9.71 -29.19
N MET A 751 15.66 10.32 -28.20
CA MET A 751 16.04 9.70 -26.94
C MET A 751 15.13 10.16 -25.79
N LEU A 752 14.92 9.28 -24.82
CA LEU A 752 14.27 9.53 -23.54
C LEU A 752 15.33 9.42 -22.43
N PHE A 753 15.26 10.31 -21.45
CA PHE A 753 16.12 10.32 -20.26
C PHE A 753 15.24 10.46 -19.02
N TRP A 754 15.57 9.74 -17.95
CA TRP A 754 14.90 9.88 -16.65
C TRP A 754 15.89 9.81 -15.50
N VAL A 755 15.44 10.28 -14.35
CA VAL A 755 16.10 10.05 -13.06
C VAL A 755 15.21 9.19 -12.19
N ASP A 756 15.83 8.29 -11.43
CA ASP A 756 15.15 7.45 -10.45
C ASP A 756 15.82 7.64 -9.08
N SER A 757 15.07 8.26 -8.15
CA SER A 757 15.53 8.62 -6.80
C SER A 757 15.46 7.48 -5.79
N GLY A 758 14.95 6.30 -6.20
CA GLY A 758 14.95 5.08 -5.39
C GLY A 758 16.08 4.12 -5.75
N THR A 759 16.78 4.35 -6.88
CA THR A 759 17.93 3.55 -7.34
C THR A 759 19.20 4.38 -7.54
N ASP A 760 19.15 5.68 -7.26
CA ASP A 760 20.20 6.69 -7.47
C ASP A 760 20.81 6.69 -8.87
N ARG A 761 19.93 6.66 -9.88
CA ARG A 761 20.33 6.50 -11.29
C ARG A 761 19.77 7.57 -12.20
N ILE A 762 20.58 7.86 -13.22
CA ILE A 762 20.14 8.54 -14.44
C ILE A 762 20.29 7.57 -15.59
N GLU A 763 19.22 7.38 -16.35
CA GLU A 763 19.13 6.40 -17.42
C GLU A 763 18.69 7.03 -18.74
N ALA A 764 18.93 6.31 -19.83
CA ALA A 764 18.54 6.70 -21.18
C ALA A 764 18.05 5.51 -22.00
N SER A 765 17.02 5.73 -22.82
CA SER A 765 16.54 4.78 -23.82
C SER A 765 16.11 5.50 -25.10
N SER A 766 15.86 4.76 -26.18
CA SER A 766 15.09 5.27 -27.31
C SER A 766 13.66 5.58 -26.85
N LEU A 767 12.96 6.49 -27.54
CA LEU A 767 11.56 6.85 -27.21
C LEU A 767 10.55 5.69 -27.27
N ASP A 768 10.94 4.50 -27.72
CA ASP A 768 10.18 3.24 -27.66
C ASP A 768 10.61 2.28 -26.54
N GLY A 769 11.44 2.73 -25.60
CA GLY A 769 11.97 1.93 -24.49
C GLY A 769 13.15 1.03 -24.89
N SER A 770 13.44 0.87 -26.18
CA SER A 770 14.56 0.06 -26.65
C SER A 770 15.92 0.71 -26.36
N GLY A 771 16.98 -0.08 -26.30
CA GLY A 771 18.34 0.43 -26.08
C GLY A 771 18.56 1.10 -24.72
N ARG A 772 17.77 0.75 -23.70
CA ARG A 772 17.94 1.20 -22.31
C ARG A 772 19.38 0.97 -21.84
N ARG A 773 19.96 2.02 -21.24
CA ARG A 773 21.24 2.00 -20.55
C ARG A 773 21.21 2.92 -19.34
N VAL A 774 21.98 2.58 -18.32
CA VAL A 774 22.35 3.52 -17.26
C VAL A 774 23.39 4.50 -17.83
N LEU A 775 23.25 5.79 -17.52
CA LEU A 775 24.26 6.82 -17.80
C LEU A 775 25.11 7.11 -16.56
N PHE A 776 24.48 7.19 -15.39
CA PHE A 776 25.14 7.48 -14.12
C PHE A 776 24.48 6.68 -12.98
N ASP A 777 25.32 6.07 -12.13
CA ASP A 777 25.00 5.24 -10.96
C ASP A 777 25.97 5.50 -9.78
N THR A 778 26.77 6.56 -9.85
CA THR A 778 27.76 6.94 -8.84
C THR A 778 27.65 8.42 -8.50
N ASP A 779 27.89 8.80 -7.24
CA ASP A 779 27.79 10.19 -6.76
C ASP A 779 26.43 10.81 -7.14
N LEU A 780 25.35 10.12 -6.77
CA LEU A 780 23.95 10.56 -6.83
C LEU A 780 23.30 10.06 -5.53
N VAL A 781 22.43 10.86 -4.92
CA VAL A 781 21.72 10.48 -3.66
C VAL A 781 20.25 10.92 -3.66
N SER A 782 19.89 11.97 -4.40
CA SER A 782 18.48 12.34 -4.63
C SER A 782 18.31 13.09 -5.96
N PRO A 783 18.59 12.46 -7.12
CA PRO A 783 18.41 13.10 -8.43
C PRO A 783 16.92 13.33 -8.75
N ARG A 784 16.55 14.54 -9.21
CA ARG A 784 15.12 14.95 -9.27
C ARG A 784 14.67 15.61 -10.57
N ALA A 785 15.11 16.84 -10.85
CA ALA A 785 14.76 17.49 -12.11
C ALA A 785 15.81 17.18 -13.17
N ILE A 786 15.38 16.94 -14.41
CA ILE A 786 16.26 16.65 -15.55
C ILE A 786 15.73 17.33 -16.81
N VAL A 787 16.61 17.97 -17.58
CA VAL A 787 16.29 18.60 -18.87
C VAL A 787 17.43 18.38 -19.86
N VAL A 788 17.11 18.37 -21.16
CA VAL A 788 18.08 18.19 -22.23
C VAL A 788 18.00 19.32 -23.24
N ASP A 789 19.13 19.96 -23.52
CA ASP A 789 19.25 20.80 -24.70
C ASP A 789 19.39 19.88 -25.93
N SER A 790 18.29 19.71 -26.65
CA SER A 790 18.25 18.93 -27.90
C SER A 790 19.19 19.50 -28.98
N THR A 791 19.60 20.78 -28.89
CA THR A 791 20.51 21.39 -29.88
C THR A 791 21.96 20.99 -29.64
N SER A 792 22.57 21.36 -28.51
CA SER A 792 23.96 20.97 -28.18
C SER A 792 24.13 19.49 -27.87
N GLY A 793 23.09 18.79 -27.39
CA GLY A 793 23.20 17.45 -26.83
C GLY A 793 23.75 17.44 -25.40
N THR A 794 23.47 18.50 -24.63
CA THR A 794 23.86 18.61 -23.22
C THR A 794 22.67 18.29 -22.32
N LEU A 795 22.90 17.43 -21.34
CA LEU A 795 21.96 17.00 -20.30
C LEU A 795 22.26 17.77 -19.01
N TYR A 796 21.22 18.25 -18.32
CA TYR A 796 21.32 18.97 -17.05
C TYR A 796 20.37 18.34 -16.04
N TRP A 797 20.80 18.20 -14.78
CA TRP A 797 19.95 17.67 -13.72
C TRP A 797 20.25 18.32 -12.36
N THR A 798 19.32 18.13 -11.42
CA THR A 798 19.46 18.51 -10.01
C THR A 798 19.55 17.27 -9.14
N ASP A 799 20.37 17.34 -8.09
CA ASP A 799 20.43 16.38 -7.00
C ASP A 799 20.26 17.17 -5.69
N TRP A 800 19.25 16.82 -4.88
CA TRP A 800 18.89 17.54 -3.65
C TRP A 800 19.43 16.87 -2.38
N ASN A 801 20.45 16.01 -2.49
CA ASN A 801 21.22 15.46 -1.37
C ASN A 801 21.44 16.50 -0.25
N ARG A 802 20.96 16.20 0.96
CA ARG A 802 20.99 17.12 2.12
C ARG A 802 22.39 17.60 2.49
N ASP A 803 23.41 16.76 2.28
CA ASP A 803 24.81 17.06 2.65
C ASP A 803 25.60 17.78 1.55
N ASN A 804 25.16 17.68 0.29
CA ASN A 804 25.84 18.24 -0.88
C ASN A 804 24.87 18.46 -2.07
N PRO A 805 23.91 19.40 -1.96
CA PRO A 805 22.95 19.67 -3.02
C PRO A 805 23.66 20.29 -4.22
N LYS A 806 23.36 19.83 -5.42
CA LYS A 806 24.11 20.16 -6.64
C LYS A 806 23.24 20.24 -7.88
N ILE A 807 23.67 21.08 -8.82
CA ILE A 807 23.16 21.11 -10.20
C ILE A 807 24.32 20.73 -11.11
N GLU A 808 24.09 19.76 -11.99
CA GLU A 808 25.13 19.15 -12.82
C GLU A 808 24.81 19.23 -14.31
N SER A 809 25.83 18.97 -15.13
CA SER A 809 25.70 18.83 -16.58
C SER A 809 26.64 17.76 -17.13
N SER A 810 26.23 17.13 -18.23
CA SER A 810 27.07 16.21 -19.03
C SER A 810 26.59 16.19 -20.47
N THR A 811 27.30 15.47 -21.35
CA THR A 811 26.74 15.10 -22.66
C THR A 811 25.73 13.95 -22.51
N ILE A 812 24.77 13.86 -23.43
CA ILE A 812 23.80 12.74 -23.54
C ILE A 812 24.40 11.32 -23.69
N GLU A 813 25.72 11.23 -23.89
CA GLU A 813 26.47 9.96 -23.93
C GLU A 813 27.11 9.59 -22.58
N GLY A 814 26.99 10.45 -21.56
CA GLY A 814 27.63 10.30 -20.25
C GLY A 814 28.99 10.99 -20.12
N HIS A 815 29.61 11.41 -21.23
CA HIS A 815 30.91 12.08 -21.23
C HIS A 815 30.84 13.50 -20.64
N ASN A 816 31.95 13.96 -20.05
CA ASN A 816 32.16 15.34 -19.56
C ASN A 816 31.18 15.79 -18.46
N ARG A 817 30.84 14.89 -17.51
CA ARG A 817 30.08 15.22 -16.30
C ARG A 817 30.82 16.27 -15.45
N ARG A 818 30.12 17.32 -15.05
CA ARG A 818 30.62 18.44 -14.24
C ARG A 818 29.51 19.05 -13.36
N VAL A 819 29.86 19.44 -12.14
CA VAL A 819 29.00 20.28 -11.29
C VAL A 819 29.00 21.71 -11.83
N LEU A 820 27.81 22.31 -11.96
CA LEU A 820 27.61 23.72 -12.32
C LEU A 820 27.36 24.59 -11.08
N VAL A 821 26.57 24.10 -10.13
CA VAL A 821 26.22 24.82 -8.89
C VAL A 821 26.30 23.86 -7.71
N HIS A 822 26.84 24.37 -6.60
CA HIS A 822 26.90 23.73 -5.28
C HIS A 822 26.66 24.79 -4.18
N ASP A 823 27.21 25.99 -4.34
CA ASP A 823 26.95 27.11 -3.43
C ASP A 823 25.49 27.62 -3.45
N GLY A 824 24.92 27.82 -2.27
CA GLY A 824 23.70 28.61 -2.08
C GLY A 824 22.44 27.99 -2.68
N ILE A 825 22.37 26.66 -2.76
CA ILE A 825 21.18 25.88 -3.11
C ILE A 825 20.85 24.90 -1.98
N GLY A 826 19.58 24.52 -1.84
CA GLY A 826 19.10 23.62 -0.77
C GLY A 826 18.28 22.45 -1.30
N LEU A 827 17.10 22.72 -1.88
CA LEU A 827 16.23 21.72 -2.48
C LEU A 827 15.90 22.14 -3.93
N PRO A 828 16.82 21.97 -4.89
CA PRO A 828 16.63 22.31 -6.30
C PRO A 828 15.62 21.36 -6.97
N ASN A 829 14.33 21.51 -6.64
CA ASN A 829 13.26 20.61 -7.05
C ASN A 829 12.92 20.68 -8.54
N ALA A 830 13.07 21.86 -9.17
CA ALA A 830 12.65 22.09 -10.54
C ALA A 830 13.76 22.73 -11.39
N LEU A 831 13.85 22.33 -12.65
CA LEU A 831 14.85 22.78 -13.62
C LEU A 831 14.20 22.97 -14.99
N THR A 832 14.59 24.03 -15.71
CA THR A 832 14.12 24.31 -17.07
C THR A 832 15.21 24.97 -17.91
N PHE A 833 15.16 24.78 -19.22
CA PHE A 833 16.11 25.37 -20.17
C PHE A 833 15.36 25.98 -21.36
N ASP A 834 15.61 27.26 -21.65
CA ASP A 834 15.09 27.90 -22.85
C ASP A 834 16.19 28.04 -23.93
N PRO A 835 16.10 27.29 -25.06
CA PRO A 835 17.05 27.40 -26.16
C PRO A 835 16.95 28.75 -26.91
N SER A 836 15.87 29.51 -26.74
CA SER A 836 15.63 30.79 -27.43
C SER A 836 16.51 31.92 -26.90
N VAL A 837 16.79 31.89 -25.59
CA VAL A 837 17.65 32.86 -24.88
C VAL A 837 18.93 32.21 -24.31
N ASN A 838 19.11 30.91 -24.50
CA ASN A 838 20.21 30.10 -23.98
C ASN A 838 20.39 30.26 -22.45
N LEU A 839 19.30 30.01 -21.71
CA LEU A 839 19.21 30.27 -20.27
C LEU A 839 18.74 29.01 -19.53
N LEU A 840 19.50 28.60 -18.51
CA LEU A 840 19.20 27.48 -17.62
C LEU A 840 18.69 28.05 -16.29
N CYS A 841 17.46 27.73 -15.91
CA CYS A 841 16.80 28.25 -14.71
C CYS A 841 16.31 27.12 -13.80
N TRP A 842 16.37 27.32 -12.50
CA TRP A 842 15.89 26.39 -11.50
C TRP A 842 15.04 27.08 -10.44
N ALA A 843 14.17 26.32 -9.79
CA ALA A 843 13.43 26.74 -8.61
C ALA A 843 13.80 25.85 -7.42
N ASP A 844 14.24 26.50 -6.34
CA ASP A 844 14.72 25.86 -5.11
C ASP A 844 13.67 26.03 -4.00
N ALA A 845 13.15 24.92 -3.48
CA ALA A 845 12.15 24.92 -2.42
C ALA A 845 12.75 25.11 -1.01
N GLY A 846 14.05 24.90 -0.85
CA GLY A 846 14.79 25.11 0.39
C GLY A 846 15.19 26.57 0.56
N THR A 847 15.80 27.17 -0.47
CA THR A 847 16.15 28.61 -0.46
C THR A 847 15.03 29.53 -0.94
N LYS A 848 13.91 28.99 -1.45
CA LYS A 848 12.70 29.69 -1.90
C LYS A 848 12.90 30.63 -3.11
N ARG A 849 13.88 30.33 -3.95
CA ARG A 849 14.30 31.20 -5.05
C ARG A 849 14.11 30.58 -6.42
N LEU A 850 13.78 31.42 -7.39
CA LEU A 850 13.93 31.15 -8.81
C LEU A 850 15.21 31.85 -9.28
N GLU A 851 16.17 31.09 -9.77
CA GLU A 851 17.45 31.58 -10.27
C GLU A 851 17.69 31.12 -11.71
N CYS A 852 18.45 31.90 -12.47
CA CYS A 852 18.81 31.61 -13.85
C CYS A 852 20.30 31.89 -14.10
N MET A 853 20.94 31.10 -14.96
CA MET A 853 22.32 31.30 -15.41
C MET A 853 22.50 30.92 -16.89
N SER A 854 23.59 31.36 -17.50
CA SER A 854 24.01 30.84 -18.81
C SER A 854 24.56 29.40 -18.63
N PRO A 855 24.33 28.46 -19.56
CA PRO A 855 24.83 27.08 -19.49
C PRO A 855 26.35 26.90 -19.31
N ASP A 856 27.14 27.95 -19.57
CA ASP A 856 28.57 28.03 -19.26
C ASP A 856 28.87 28.22 -17.75
N GLY A 857 27.85 28.25 -16.89
CA GLY A 857 27.97 28.52 -15.45
C GLY A 857 28.12 30.00 -15.08
N THR A 858 28.02 30.90 -16.05
CA THR A 858 28.21 32.35 -15.85
C THR A 858 26.88 33.11 -15.78
N GLY A 859 26.89 34.27 -15.12
CA GLY A 859 25.74 35.18 -15.12
C GLY A 859 24.55 34.72 -14.27
N ARG A 860 24.79 33.92 -13.22
CA ARG A 860 23.77 33.56 -12.21
C ARG A 860 23.07 34.82 -11.68
N ARG A 861 21.74 34.86 -11.82
CA ARG A 861 20.87 35.97 -11.38
C ARG A 861 19.63 35.42 -10.67
N GLU A 862 19.26 36.06 -9.57
CA GLU A 862 18.00 35.81 -8.87
C GLU A 862 16.85 36.51 -9.62
N ILE A 863 15.73 35.81 -9.82
CA ILE A 863 14.54 36.30 -10.50
C ILE A 863 13.43 36.58 -9.48
N GLN A 864 13.26 35.68 -8.51
CA GLN A 864 12.21 35.75 -7.48
C GLN A 864 12.70 35.04 -6.20
N ASN A 865 12.23 35.50 -5.04
CA ASN A 865 12.62 34.99 -3.71
C ASN A 865 11.45 34.74 -2.73
N ASP A 866 10.18 34.90 -3.17
CA ASP A 866 8.96 34.49 -2.45
C ASP A 866 8.31 33.22 -3.05
N LEU A 867 9.09 32.18 -3.34
CA LEU A 867 8.51 30.86 -3.67
C LEU A 867 8.03 30.14 -2.39
N SER A 868 6.97 29.33 -2.47
CA SER A 868 6.38 28.67 -1.30
C SER A 868 6.81 27.21 -1.18
N TYR A 869 6.56 26.39 -2.19
CA TYR A 869 7.18 25.08 -2.39
C TYR A 869 7.08 24.65 -3.88
N PRO A 870 7.99 25.09 -4.75
CA PRO A 870 7.99 24.72 -6.16
C PRO A 870 8.28 23.23 -6.37
N PHE A 871 7.58 22.61 -7.32
CA PHE A 871 7.81 21.22 -7.74
C PHE A 871 8.34 21.10 -9.18
N SER A 872 7.68 21.72 -10.15
CA SER A 872 8.07 21.70 -11.57
C SER A 872 8.05 23.10 -12.17
N LEU A 873 8.89 23.34 -13.18
CA LEU A 873 9.15 24.65 -13.79
C LEU A 873 9.26 24.50 -15.30
N VAL A 874 8.57 25.35 -16.07
CA VAL A 874 8.69 25.43 -17.53
C VAL A 874 8.70 26.87 -18.02
N SER A 875 9.70 27.23 -18.84
CA SER A 875 9.75 28.49 -19.57
C SER A 875 8.97 28.39 -20.88
N HIS A 876 8.17 29.42 -21.21
CA HIS A 876 7.51 29.52 -22.51
C HIS A 876 7.28 30.97 -22.92
N GLY A 877 8.03 31.43 -23.91
CA GLY A 877 8.13 32.86 -24.22
C GLY A 877 8.68 33.63 -23.02
N ASN A 878 8.25 34.88 -22.84
CA ASN A 878 8.79 35.78 -21.82
C ASN A 878 8.32 35.49 -20.37
N HIS A 879 7.83 34.28 -20.09
CA HIS A 879 7.19 33.88 -18.84
C HIS A 879 7.66 32.51 -18.35
N PHE A 880 7.70 32.37 -17.02
CA PHE A 880 7.89 31.09 -16.33
C PHE A 880 6.56 30.61 -15.76
N TYR A 881 6.28 29.33 -15.91
CA TYR A 881 5.15 28.63 -15.31
C TYR A 881 5.71 27.63 -14.29
N TYR A 882 5.15 27.56 -13.09
CA TYR A 882 5.57 26.59 -12.07
C TYR A 882 4.39 26.02 -11.26
N SER A 883 4.52 24.78 -10.82
CA SER A 883 3.61 24.16 -9.85
C SER A 883 4.12 24.37 -8.43
N ASP A 884 3.22 24.75 -7.50
CA ASP A 884 3.56 24.96 -6.08
C ASP A 884 2.66 24.14 -5.16
N TRP A 885 3.26 23.29 -4.32
CA TRP A 885 2.54 22.38 -3.43
C TRP A 885 1.88 23.06 -2.23
N ARG A 886 2.41 24.21 -1.77
CA ARG A 886 1.85 24.96 -0.63
C ARG A 886 0.69 25.85 -1.05
N ARG A 887 0.62 26.22 -2.33
CA ARG A 887 -0.48 27.01 -2.92
C ARG A 887 -1.50 26.14 -3.69
N GLU A 888 -1.19 24.87 -3.95
CA GLU A 888 -2.02 23.93 -4.72
C GLU A 888 -2.34 24.43 -6.15
N ALA A 889 -1.43 25.22 -6.73
CA ALA A 889 -1.70 26.01 -7.93
C ALA A 889 -0.59 25.92 -9.00
N VAL A 890 -0.96 26.17 -10.25
CA VAL A 890 -0.02 26.56 -11.33
C VAL A 890 0.07 28.08 -11.35
N LEU A 891 1.28 28.61 -11.21
CA LEU A 891 1.58 30.04 -11.08
C LEU A 891 2.39 30.55 -12.27
N VAL A 892 2.12 31.79 -12.69
CA VAL A 892 2.78 32.43 -13.83
C VAL A 892 3.60 33.64 -13.38
N LEU A 893 4.86 33.71 -13.82
CA LEU A 893 5.80 34.80 -13.54
C LEU A 893 6.26 35.45 -14.85
N SER A 894 6.36 36.79 -14.90
CA SER A 894 7.13 37.45 -15.97
C SER A 894 8.63 37.20 -15.77
N GLU A 895 9.43 37.28 -16.83
CA GLU A 895 10.91 37.30 -16.71
C GLU A 895 11.41 38.50 -15.86
N ASP A 896 10.64 39.59 -15.76
CA ASP A 896 10.87 40.71 -14.84
C ASP A 896 10.76 40.32 -13.35
N GLY A 897 10.35 39.09 -13.07
CA GLY A 897 10.59 38.35 -11.83
C GLY A 897 9.74 38.72 -10.61
N HIS A 898 9.53 40.00 -10.33
CA HIS A 898 9.12 40.46 -9.01
C HIS A 898 7.68 40.17 -8.57
N ARG A 899 6.77 39.76 -9.47
CA ARG A 899 5.36 39.46 -9.13
C ARG A 899 4.78 38.33 -9.96
N VAL A 900 3.97 37.48 -9.31
CA VAL A 900 3.05 36.56 -9.98
C VAL A 900 2.03 37.35 -10.80
N THR A 901 1.77 36.89 -12.03
CA THR A 901 0.94 37.57 -13.03
C THR A 901 -0.40 36.86 -13.27
N ASP A 902 -0.45 35.54 -13.07
CA ASP A 902 -1.66 34.72 -13.15
C ASP A 902 -1.50 33.45 -12.29
N GLU A 903 -2.62 32.83 -11.90
CA GLU A 903 -2.70 31.70 -10.97
C GLU A 903 -3.89 30.80 -11.33
N TYR A 904 -3.67 29.49 -11.49
CA TYR A 904 -4.73 28.50 -11.69
C TYR A 904 -4.76 27.50 -10.54
N LEU A 905 -5.90 27.46 -9.86
CA LEU A 905 -6.28 26.48 -8.85
C LEU A 905 -7.23 25.46 -9.52
N PRO A 906 -6.92 24.15 -9.50
CA PRO A 906 -7.85 23.12 -9.98
C PRO A 906 -9.08 23.00 -9.09
N ASP A 907 -10.21 22.53 -9.65
CA ASP A 907 -11.46 22.33 -8.90
C ASP A 907 -11.33 21.26 -7.79
N TYR A 908 -10.46 20.27 -8.00
CA TYR A 908 -10.04 19.31 -6.97
C TYR A 908 -8.70 19.75 -6.39
N ARG A 909 -8.69 20.06 -5.09
CA ARG A 909 -7.45 20.38 -4.34
C ARG A 909 -6.66 19.11 -4.06
N SER A 910 -5.48 19.04 -4.67
CA SER A 910 -4.43 18.04 -4.43
C SER A 910 -3.15 18.50 -5.11
N HIS A 911 -1.99 17.98 -4.68
CA HIS A 911 -0.69 18.43 -5.17
C HIS A 911 -0.53 18.30 -6.69
N LEU A 912 0.03 19.36 -7.29
CA LEU A 912 0.39 19.43 -8.70
C LEU A 912 1.86 19.07 -8.84
N TYR A 913 2.16 18.08 -9.69
CA TYR A 913 3.49 17.53 -9.87
C TYR A 913 4.15 18.16 -11.11
N GLY A 914 4.62 17.35 -12.07
CA GLY A 914 5.22 17.79 -13.31
C GLY A 914 4.27 18.65 -14.16
N ILE A 915 4.85 19.64 -14.84
CA ILE A 915 4.15 20.46 -15.86
C ILE A 915 4.98 20.51 -17.14
N THR A 916 4.31 20.53 -18.29
CA THR A 916 4.97 20.64 -19.61
C THR A 916 4.07 21.39 -20.58
N ILE A 917 4.62 22.01 -21.64
CA ILE A 917 3.83 22.82 -22.58
C ILE A 917 3.85 22.21 -23.98
N THR A 918 2.66 21.96 -24.52
CA THR A 918 2.47 21.53 -25.90
C THR A 918 2.67 22.70 -26.85
N SER A 919 3.76 22.71 -27.61
CA SER A 919 3.94 23.64 -28.72
C SER A 919 3.47 23.01 -30.04
N PRO A 920 2.67 23.72 -30.88
CA PRO A 920 2.38 23.30 -32.24
C PRO A 920 3.56 23.53 -33.21
N HIS A 921 4.60 24.26 -32.78
CA HIS A 921 5.84 24.45 -33.53
C HIS A 921 7.00 23.77 -32.78
N CYS A 922 7.54 22.69 -33.36
CA CYS A 922 8.84 22.17 -32.93
C CYS A 922 9.97 23.13 -33.33
N PRO A 923 11.08 23.21 -32.57
CA PRO A 923 12.32 23.80 -33.08
C PRO A 923 12.78 23.02 -34.32
N SER A 924 13.28 23.74 -35.32
CA SER A 924 13.92 23.13 -36.50
C SER A 924 15.41 22.92 -36.23
N GLY A 925 15.87 21.68 -36.36
CA GLY A 925 17.29 21.34 -36.52
C GLY A 925 17.64 21.21 -37.99
#